data_AF-A0A7M3ZWH1-F1
#
_entry.id   AF-A0A7M3ZWH1-F1
#
_cell.length_a   1.000
_cell.length_b   1.000
_cell.length_c   1.000
_cell.angle_alpha   90.00
_cell.angle_beta   90.00
_cell.angle_gamma   90.00
#
_symmetry.space_group_name_H-M   'P 1'
#
loop_
_entity.id
_entity.type
_entity.pdbx_description
1 polymer ?
#
loop_
_entity_poly.entity_id
_entity_poly.type
_entity_poly.pdbx_seq_one_letter_code
_entity_poly.pdbx_strand_id
1 'polypeptide(L)'
;ADRQIPDNSAPGISETAQVPDSIKIEHVEVIVDIDHSYRGDLEIILTSPAGTQSILSEKHEDNGNDWNNWMFTSVHHWDEDSFGEWTLSIEDQGNGDTGTLLDWELNIYGTELNTDRDGDGLTNNDEVTIYGTDPDDIDTDDDQINDGEEINIYGTDPLSIDTDDDDLEDGREILVNGTDPLDNDTDDDGLLDGAEVDIHYTNPLIADPDADSDSFYWFQDCNDTNDQIYPNAPEILNYVDDDCDGLWDEGFNQTDSDADSLNDYEEFHVYGTDYNLQDTDGDMLDDGEEILQYQSDPLFYDNDTDLDGFYWFQDCNDTNDQINPNAVELLDAIDNDCDELIDEDFVDLDRDNDQLPDLVEFYTMNTDPLDNDTDDDGLEDGFEILTVGSEPTMFDTDGDGLSDGVEVLETNTNPRIPDLDEDGDGFRWFEECNDDDISINPDADEIWNAIDDNCNELVDDEVNRFDYIAFSSLINSTINATKDTLSLSMTIDLTDEEIENIGLELYWYRNSTLLSRNSSFEDGPYNCTTTEFGFGGLLCAGNGTIGPYTIKAVAIDEYGSAEYTWNITYFVWHPPEVVEAEDPSTVSQIVDALSENMMNVIIGILSALVLLLLAIRLRQNKSQNIPSSPPPAQLFEQNVPQYRYEQSQEKYSDVRSAPDLSMFDKK
;
A
#
# COMPACT_ATOMS: atom_id res chain seq x y z
N ALA A 1 -14.68 129.08 0.76
CA ALA A 1 -15.53 129.71 -0.28
C ALA A 1 -16.31 130.89 0.31
N ASP A 2 -16.15 132.08 -0.28
CA ASP A 2 -16.29 133.40 0.34
C ASP A 2 -17.58 133.61 1.16
N ARG A 3 -17.46 133.71 2.49
CA ARG A 3 -18.55 133.99 3.44
C ARG A 3 -18.41 135.40 4.01
N GLN A 4 -19.45 136.22 3.86
CA GLN A 4 -19.49 137.58 4.41
C GLN A 4 -19.75 137.55 5.92
N ILE A 5 -18.87 138.17 6.72
CA ILE A 5 -19.00 138.34 8.16
C ILE A 5 -19.73 139.67 8.43
N PRO A 6 -20.90 139.66 9.09
CA PRO A 6 -21.74 140.86 9.26
C PRO A 6 -21.41 141.70 10.51
N ASP A 7 -21.29 143.02 10.31
CA ASP A 7 -21.07 144.07 11.34
C ASP A 7 -21.95 143.87 12.59
N ASN A 8 -21.32 143.60 13.74
CA ASN A 8 -21.95 143.59 15.07
C ASN A 8 -23.26 142.77 15.13
N SER A 9 -23.26 141.56 14.57
CA SER A 9 -24.47 140.81 14.25
C SER A 9 -24.41 139.32 14.63
N ALA A 10 -24.57 139.04 15.92
CA ALA A 10 -24.73 137.69 16.46
C ALA A 10 -25.80 136.85 15.72
N PRO A 11 -25.53 135.56 15.41
CA PRO A 11 -24.37 134.76 15.81
C PRO A 11 -23.22 134.75 14.77
N GLY A 12 -23.08 135.81 13.96
CA GLY A 12 -22.05 135.87 12.92
C GLY A 12 -22.26 134.88 11.77
N ILE A 13 -21.23 134.10 11.44
CA ILE A 13 -21.25 132.99 10.47
C ILE A 13 -20.77 131.68 11.11
N SER A 14 -21.16 130.55 10.53
CA SER A 14 -20.73 129.21 10.95
C SER A 14 -20.53 128.29 9.73
N GLU A 15 -19.36 127.69 9.62
CA GLU A 15 -19.03 126.64 8.63
C GLU A 15 -18.80 125.29 9.35
N THR A 16 -19.05 124.17 8.68
CA THR A 16 -18.85 122.83 9.25
C THR A 16 -17.95 121.95 8.39
N ALA A 17 -17.26 121.01 9.03
CA ALA A 17 -16.44 119.97 8.42
C ALA A 17 -16.82 118.60 9.03
N GLN A 18 -16.73 117.54 8.24
CA GLN A 18 -17.06 116.16 8.65
C GLN A 18 -15.78 115.32 8.64
N VAL A 19 -15.44 114.72 9.78
CA VAL A 19 -14.25 113.89 9.97
C VAL A 19 -14.69 112.42 10.05
N PRO A 20 -14.28 111.56 9.09
CA PRO A 20 -14.75 110.17 9.02
C PRO A 20 -13.91 109.19 9.84
N ASP A 21 -12.71 109.60 10.26
CA ASP A 21 -11.74 108.77 10.96
C ASP A 21 -11.85 108.99 12.48
N SER A 22 -11.69 107.93 13.27
CA SER A 22 -11.70 107.97 14.74
C SER A 22 -10.29 107.82 15.28
N ILE A 23 -9.75 108.94 15.77
CA ILE A 23 -8.50 109.02 16.52
C ILE A 23 -8.73 109.76 17.83
N LYS A 24 -8.03 109.34 18.87
CA LYS A 24 -8.02 109.99 20.17
C LYS A 24 -7.17 111.25 20.12
N ILE A 25 -7.81 112.41 20.27
CA ILE A 25 -7.19 113.72 19.99
C ILE A 25 -6.17 114.11 21.07
N GLU A 26 -5.01 114.55 20.60
CA GLU A 26 -4.03 115.31 21.40
C GLU A 26 -4.19 116.82 21.16
N HIS A 27 -4.27 117.25 19.88
CA HIS A 27 -4.41 118.66 19.52
C HIS A 27 -5.02 118.87 18.13
N VAL A 28 -5.51 120.08 17.90
CA VAL A 28 -6.09 120.53 16.61
C VAL A 28 -5.46 121.84 16.17
N GLU A 29 -5.33 122.02 14.86
CA GLU A 29 -4.92 123.27 14.22
C GLU A 29 -5.99 123.75 13.26
N VAL A 30 -6.39 125.02 13.39
CA VAL A 30 -7.36 125.70 12.53
C VAL A 30 -6.63 126.82 11.79
N ILE A 31 -6.54 126.68 10.48
CA ILE A 31 -5.95 127.70 9.60
C ILE A 31 -7.10 128.47 8.95
N VAL A 32 -7.05 129.80 8.97
CA VAL A 32 -8.08 130.67 8.37
C VAL A 32 -7.48 131.70 7.40
N ASP A 33 -8.21 132.02 6.34
CA ASP A 33 -7.94 133.15 5.45
C ASP A 33 -9.11 134.14 5.56
N ILE A 34 -8.92 135.26 6.26
CA ILE A 34 -9.95 136.26 6.61
C ILE A 34 -9.46 137.67 6.28
N ASP A 35 -10.25 138.39 5.48
CA ASP A 35 -10.11 139.83 5.23
C ASP A 35 -11.06 140.61 6.18
N HIS A 36 -10.53 141.33 7.17
CA HIS A 36 -11.30 142.16 8.10
C HIS A 36 -10.52 143.42 8.51
N SER A 37 -11.09 144.62 8.36
CA SER A 37 -10.41 145.90 8.64
C SER A 37 -9.86 146.04 10.06
N TYR A 38 -10.45 145.34 11.03
CA TYR A 38 -10.14 145.40 12.46
C TYR A 38 -10.20 143.99 13.06
N ARG A 39 -9.17 143.17 12.88
CA ARG A 39 -9.20 141.74 13.28
C ARG A 39 -9.56 141.52 14.76
N GLY A 40 -9.23 142.47 15.63
CA GLY A 40 -9.52 142.39 17.06
C GLY A 40 -11.01 142.41 17.41
N ASP A 41 -11.90 142.73 16.47
CA ASP A 41 -13.35 142.64 16.68
C ASP A 41 -13.93 141.23 16.44
N LEU A 42 -13.13 140.29 15.90
CA LEU A 42 -13.57 138.93 15.57
C LEU A 42 -13.36 137.93 16.72
N GLU A 43 -14.47 137.38 17.21
CA GLU A 43 -14.48 136.18 18.06
C GLU A 43 -14.55 134.94 17.16
N ILE A 44 -13.65 133.96 17.38
CA ILE A 44 -13.57 132.72 16.60
C ILE A 44 -13.64 131.54 17.57
N ILE A 45 -14.56 130.60 17.33
CA ILE A 45 -14.79 129.42 18.19
C ILE A 45 -14.85 128.16 17.34
N LEU A 46 -14.02 127.17 17.65
CA LEU A 46 -14.13 125.80 17.13
C LEU A 46 -14.92 124.93 18.11
N THR A 47 -15.93 124.21 17.63
CA THR A 47 -16.72 123.24 18.41
C THR A 47 -16.51 121.83 17.85
N SER A 48 -16.20 120.86 18.73
CA SER A 48 -16.03 119.44 18.39
C SER A 48 -17.36 118.67 18.30
N PRO A 49 -17.37 117.42 17.78
CA PRO A 49 -18.56 116.56 17.76
C PRO A 49 -19.13 116.28 19.17
N ALA A 50 -18.28 116.26 20.20
CA ALA A 50 -18.69 116.15 21.60
C ALA A 50 -19.35 117.43 22.16
N GLY A 51 -19.30 118.54 21.42
CA GLY A 51 -19.83 119.85 21.80
C GLY A 51 -18.84 120.75 22.57
N THR A 52 -17.58 120.34 22.71
CA THR A 52 -16.55 121.12 23.41
C THR A 52 -16.11 122.31 22.58
N GLN A 53 -16.15 123.50 23.19
CA GLN A 53 -15.87 124.76 22.50
C GLN A 53 -14.48 125.30 22.87
N SER A 54 -13.65 125.52 21.87
CA SER A 54 -12.34 126.18 21.96
C SER A 54 -12.44 127.58 21.36
N ILE A 55 -12.32 128.61 22.19
CA ILE A 55 -12.22 130.00 21.72
C ILE A 55 -10.79 130.22 21.20
N LEU A 56 -10.66 130.51 19.90
CA LEU A 56 -9.39 130.69 19.19
C LEU A 56 -8.99 132.18 19.12
N SER A 57 -9.99 133.07 19.06
CA SER A 57 -9.83 134.53 19.16
C SER A 57 -10.95 135.09 20.02
N GLU A 58 -10.62 136.02 20.91
CA GLU A 58 -11.55 136.85 21.71
C GLU A 58 -11.47 138.31 21.25
N LYS A 59 -12.50 139.12 21.52
CA LYS A 59 -12.51 140.55 21.19
C LYS A 59 -11.42 141.35 21.95
N HIS A 60 -10.58 142.08 21.21
CA HIS A 60 -9.49 142.92 21.74
C HIS A 60 -9.19 144.16 20.85
N GLU A 61 -8.41 145.12 21.35
CA GLU A 61 -8.03 146.34 20.59
C GLU A 61 -6.92 146.04 19.57
N ASP A 62 -7.26 145.52 18.39
CA ASP A 62 -6.31 145.26 17.31
C ASP A 62 -6.84 145.64 15.92
N ASN A 63 -6.20 146.64 15.31
CA ASN A 63 -6.57 147.21 14.01
C ASN A 63 -5.78 146.61 12.81
N GLY A 64 -5.18 145.42 13.00
CA GLY A 64 -4.54 144.66 11.93
C GLY A 64 -5.53 143.97 10.99
N ASN A 65 -5.05 143.64 9.79
CA ASN A 65 -5.73 142.84 8.78
C ASN A 65 -4.67 142.02 8.02
N ASP A 66 -4.25 140.90 8.61
CA ASP A 66 -3.17 140.04 8.12
C ASP A 66 -3.43 138.54 8.40
N TRP A 67 -4.68 138.16 8.70
CA TRP A 67 -5.10 136.77 8.91
C TRP A 67 -5.21 135.99 7.59
N ASN A 68 -4.12 136.01 6.80
CA ASN A 68 -4.01 135.38 5.50
C ASN A 68 -3.30 134.03 5.69
N ASN A 69 -4.05 132.92 5.74
CA ASN A 69 -3.57 131.61 6.22
C ASN A 69 -2.98 131.68 7.63
N TRP A 70 -3.69 132.32 8.56
CA TRP A 70 -3.30 132.38 9.97
C TRP A 70 -3.72 131.12 10.71
N MET A 71 -2.79 130.53 11.46
CA MET A 71 -2.97 129.30 12.21
C MET A 71 -3.25 129.59 13.69
N PHE A 72 -4.32 128.98 14.20
CA PHE A 72 -4.59 128.81 15.62
C PHE A 72 -4.39 127.34 15.99
N THR A 73 -3.79 127.06 17.14
CA THR A 73 -3.61 125.70 17.68
C THR A 73 -4.37 125.58 18.99
N SER A 74 -5.05 124.46 19.23
CA SER A 74 -5.77 124.18 20.49
C SER A 74 -5.52 122.77 21.01
N VAL A 75 -5.46 122.65 22.34
CA VAL A 75 -5.42 121.41 23.12
C VAL A 75 -6.68 121.22 23.96
N HIS A 76 -7.73 122.01 23.70
CA HIS A 76 -8.97 122.00 24.49
C HIS A 76 -9.83 120.75 24.24
N HIS A 77 -9.54 120.01 23.17
CA HIS A 77 -10.22 118.79 22.73
C HIS A 77 -9.43 117.51 23.10
N TRP A 78 -8.47 117.61 24.01
CA TRP A 78 -7.66 116.47 24.45
C TRP A 78 -8.52 115.32 25.01
N ASP A 79 -8.17 114.08 24.67
CA ASP A 79 -8.88 112.82 25.02
C ASP A 79 -10.26 112.62 24.34
N GLU A 80 -10.73 113.57 23.52
CA GLU A 80 -11.96 113.39 22.72
C GLU A 80 -11.71 112.51 21.47
N ASP A 81 -12.79 111.96 20.91
CA ASP A 81 -12.81 111.29 19.61
C ASP A 81 -12.95 112.33 18.48
N SER A 82 -12.19 112.18 17.40
CA SER A 82 -12.23 113.05 16.21
C SER A 82 -13.49 112.88 15.36
N PHE A 83 -14.16 111.73 15.43
CA PHE A 83 -15.23 111.34 14.52
C PHE A 83 -16.47 112.25 14.59
N GLY A 84 -16.90 112.77 13.43
CA GLY A 84 -18.18 113.49 13.27
C GLY A 84 -18.05 114.95 12.80
N GLU A 85 -19.03 115.78 13.18
CA GLU A 85 -19.14 117.17 12.70
C GLU A 85 -18.41 118.19 13.59
N TRP A 86 -17.44 118.87 13.00
CA TRP A 86 -16.74 120.02 13.58
C TRP A 86 -17.33 121.32 13.06
N THR A 87 -17.52 122.31 13.93
CA THR A 87 -18.10 123.61 13.57
C THR A 87 -17.15 124.76 13.89
N LEU A 88 -16.82 125.59 12.90
CA LEU A 88 -16.11 126.85 13.07
C LEU A 88 -17.11 128.02 13.02
N SER A 89 -17.27 128.72 14.15
CA SER A 89 -18.09 129.93 14.28
C SER A 89 -17.23 131.18 14.32
N ILE A 90 -17.65 132.24 13.63
CA ILE A 90 -16.97 133.53 13.56
C ILE A 90 -17.98 134.67 13.73
N GLU A 91 -17.87 135.45 14.80
CA GLU A 91 -18.72 136.62 15.07
C GLU A 91 -17.89 137.90 15.11
N ASP A 92 -18.31 138.90 14.32
CA ASP A 92 -17.85 140.28 14.46
C ASP A 92 -18.66 140.96 15.58
N GLN A 93 -17.98 141.29 16.67
CA GLN A 93 -18.52 142.01 17.82
C GLN A 93 -18.19 143.53 17.77
N GLY A 94 -17.65 144.01 16.65
CA GLY A 94 -17.19 145.37 16.37
C GLY A 94 -18.31 146.40 16.26
N ASN A 95 -18.08 147.49 15.52
CA ASN A 95 -19.13 148.42 15.05
C ASN A 95 -18.58 149.27 13.89
N GLY A 96 -19.08 149.05 12.68
CA GLY A 96 -18.83 149.91 11.51
C GLY A 96 -17.79 149.40 10.50
N ASP A 97 -17.28 148.19 10.70
CA ASP A 97 -16.47 147.43 9.75
C ASP A 97 -17.18 146.10 9.41
N THR A 98 -16.67 145.37 8.41
CA THR A 98 -17.18 144.05 7.98
C THR A 98 -16.03 143.27 7.36
N GLY A 99 -16.13 141.94 7.26
CA GLY A 99 -15.12 141.14 6.57
C GLY A 99 -15.63 139.94 5.80
N THR A 100 -14.68 139.13 5.34
CA THR A 100 -14.94 137.93 4.55
C THR A 100 -14.02 136.79 5.01
N LEU A 101 -14.61 135.66 5.40
CA LEU A 101 -13.90 134.38 5.46
C LEU A 101 -13.77 133.85 4.04
N LEU A 102 -12.54 133.74 3.54
CA LEU A 102 -12.23 133.23 2.20
C LEU A 102 -12.17 131.70 2.24
N ASP A 103 -11.40 131.14 3.17
CA ASP A 103 -11.22 129.69 3.35
C ASP A 103 -10.82 129.32 4.79
N TRP A 104 -10.97 128.04 5.16
CA TRP A 104 -10.42 127.48 6.40
C TRP A 104 -10.05 125.99 6.24
N GLU A 105 -9.08 125.56 7.04
CA GLU A 105 -8.59 124.18 7.12
C GLU A 105 -8.55 123.74 8.59
N LEU A 106 -8.87 122.46 8.85
CA LEU A 106 -8.80 121.83 10.17
C LEU A 106 -7.89 120.61 10.08
N ASN A 107 -6.79 120.62 10.82
CA ASN A 107 -5.91 119.47 11.03
C ASN A 107 -6.09 118.94 12.46
N ILE A 108 -6.14 117.62 12.61
CA ILE A 108 -6.33 116.92 13.88
C ILE A 108 -5.19 115.94 14.06
N TYR A 109 -4.62 115.88 15.27
CA TYR A 109 -3.51 115.02 15.63
C TYR A 109 -3.85 114.20 16.87
N GLY A 110 -3.53 112.91 16.85
CA GLY A 110 -3.97 111.94 17.84
C GLY A 110 -3.49 110.51 17.53
N THR A 111 -3.97 109.53 18.30
CA THR A 111 -3.66 108.10 18.11
C THR A 111 -4.89 107.31 17.66
N GLU A 112 -4.70 106.29 16.83
CA GLU A 112 -5.77 105.36 16.44
C GLU A 112 -6.30 104.59 17.67
N LEU A 113 -7.59 104.21 17.64
CA LEU A 113 -8.31 103.60 18.77
C LEU A 113 -8.62 102.11 18.58
N ASN A 114 -8.87 101.69 17.34
CA ASN A 114 -9.30 100.32 17.02
C ASN A 114 -8.28 99.72 16.06
N THR A 115 -7.21 99.16 16.61
CA THR A 115 -6.21 98.39 15.86
C THR A 115 -6.39 96.91 16.19
N ASP A 116 -6.58 96.08 15.16
CA ASP A 116 -6.26 94.66 15.15
C ASP A 116 -5.01 94.48 14.24
N ARG A 117 -4.19 93.43 14.40
CA ARG A 117 -2.81 93.43 13.87
C ARG A 117 -2.43 92.17 13.09
N ASP A 118 -2.66 91.03 13.70
CA ASP A 118 -2.65 89.65 13.25
C ASP A 118 -3.77 89.43 12.21
N GLY A 119 -4.99 89.86 12.53
CA GLY A 119 -6.16 89.83 11.65
C GLY A 119 -7.26 88.85 12.05
N ASP A 120 -7.31 88.43 13.32
CA ASP A 120 -8.25 87.43 13.84
C ASP A 120 -9.73 87.92 13.83
N GLY A 121 -9.96 89.18 14.21
CA GLY A 121 -11.27 89.79 14.38
C GLY A 121 -11.55 90.39 15.76
N LEU A 122 -10.65 90.23 16.74
CA LEU A 122 -10.65 90.96 18.01
C LEU A 122 -9.98 92.34 17.83
N THR A 123 -9.53 92.97 18.91
CA THR A 123 -8.73 94.20 18.85
C THR A 123 -7.64 94.17 19.91
N ASN A 124 -6.48 94.80 19.62
CA ASN A 124 -5.30 94.82 20.50
C ASN A 124 -5.57 95.34 21.93
N ASN A 125 -6.74 95.97 22.16
CA ASN A 125 -7.22 96.36 23.47
C ASN A 125 -8.03 95.24 24.15
N ASP A 126 -8.93 94.60 23.41
CA ASP A 126 -9.89 93.64 23.95
C ASP A 126 -9.21 92.31 24.27
N GLU A 127 -8.28 91.85 23.43
CA GLU A 127 -7.34 90.76 23.73
C GLU A 127 -6.63 90.99 25.08
N VAL A 128 -5.86 92.08 25.20
CA VAL A 128 -5.02 92.38 26.38
C VAL A 128 -5.83 92.72 27.64
N THR A 129 -7.09 93.16 27.51
CA THR A 129 -7.88 93.69 28.66
C THR A 129 -9.18 92.95 28.98
N ILE A 130 -9.62 92.03 28.12
CA ILE A 130 -10.83 91.22 28.32
C ILE A 130 -10.49 89.73 28.34
N TYR A 131 -9.80 89.22 27.32
CA TYR A 131 -9.61 87.78 27.11
C TYR A 131 -8.29 87.26 27.69
N GLY A 132 -7.16 87.83 27.30
CA GLY A 132 -5.83 87.51 27.84
C GLY A 132 -4.77 87.13 26.80
N THR A 133 -5.17 87.12 25.52
CA THR A 133 -4.41 86.69 24.33
C THR A 133 -3.30 87.66 23.89
N ASP A 134 -2.46 87.28 22.91
CA ASP A 134 -1.27 88.06 22.48
C ASP A 134 -1.46 88.76 21.09
N PRO A 135 -1.60 90.10 21.02
CA PRO A 135 -1.88 90.86 19.77
C PRO A 135 -0.71 91.00 18.78
N ASP A 136 0.07 89.95 18.63
CA ASP A 136 1.05 89.73 17.57
C ASP A 136 0.99 88.28 17.02
N ASP A 137 0.09 87.42 17.54
CA ASP A 137 -0.25 86.09 17.04
C ASP A 137 -1.76 85.97 16.75
N ILE A 138 -2.20 84.91 16.07
CA ILE A 138 -3.60 84.74 15.62
C ILE A 138 -4.34 83.58 16.31
N ASP A 139 -3.59 82.78 17.08
CA ASP A 139 -3.91 81.44 17.59
C ASP A 139 -3.01 81.33 18.83
N THR A 140 -3.57 81.65 20.00
CA THR A 140 -2.76 81.94 21.21
C THR A 140 -2.22 80.68 21.92
N ASP A 141 -2.85 79.53 21.75
CA ASP A 141 -2.47 78.25 22.39
C ASP A 141 -2.03 77.12 21.44
N ASP A 142 -1.90 77.41 20.13
CA ASP A 142 -1.46 76.52 19.03
C ASP A 142 -2.50 75.43 18.63
N ASP A 143 -3.81 75.62 18.86
CA ASP A 143 -4.87 74.60 18.60
C ASP A 143 -5.30 74.47 17.11
N GLN A 144 -5.08 75.50 16.28
CA GLN A 144 -5.47 75.67 14.86
C GLN A 144 -6.83 76.34 14.56
N ILE A 145 -7.59 76.78 15.57
CA ILE A 145 -8.62 77.81 15.44
C ILE A 145 -7.93 79.18 15.53
N ASN A 146 -8.62 80.22 15.97
CA ASN A 146 -8.09 81.56 16.17
C ASN A 146 -8.97 82.24 17.20
N ASP A 147 -8.35 83.00 18.09
CA ASP A 147 -8.97 83.61 19.27
C ASP A 147 -10.31 84.32 18.95
N GLY A 148 -10.36 84.98 17.78
CA GLY A 148 -11.53 85.65 17.24
C GLY A 148 -12.66 84.71 16.79
N GLU A 149 -12.39 83.59 16.12
CA GLU A 149 -13.41 82.60 15.78
C GLU A 149 -13.87 81.79 17.00
N GLU A 150 -12.97 81.46 17.93
CA GLU A 150 -13.31 80.86 19.22
C GLU A 150 -14.35 81.67 19.98
N ILE A 151 -14.00 82.91 20.36
CA ILE A 151 -14.84 83.78 21.18
C ILE A 151 -16.16 84.16 20.47
N ASN A 152 -16.17 84.28 19.14
CA ASN A 152 -17.33 84.78 18.40
C ASN A 152 -18.18 83.70 17.69
N ILE A 153 -17.70 82.47 17.55
CA ILE A 153 -18.40 81.38 16.84
C ILE A 153 -18.61 80.15 17.73
N TYR A 154 -17.56 79.62 18.35
CA TYR A 154 -17.59 78.31 19.03
C TYR A 154 -17.93 78.44 20.51
N GLY A 155 -17.21 79.31 21.25
CA GLY A 155 -17.43 79.58 22.67
C GLY A 155 -16.37 79.01 23.62
N THR A 156 -15.27 78.49 23.05
CA THR A 156 -14.06 77.97 23.70
C THR A 156 -13.25 79.05 24.43
N ASP A 157 -12.24 78.67 25.22
CA ASP A 157 -11.34 79.60 25.93
C ASP A 157 -9.96 79.64 25.22
N PRO A 158 -9.58 80.72 24.51
CA PRO A 158 -8.40 80.84 23.63
C PRO A 158 -7.05 80.96 24.39
N LEU A 159 -6.96 80.20 25.48
CA LEU A 159 -5.84 80.06 26.40
C LEU A 159 -5.72 78.58 26.88
N SER A 160 -6.51 77.68 26.28
CA SER A 160 -6.70 76.27 26.62
C SER A 160 -7.02 75.49 25.34
N ILE A 161 -6.00 74.81 24.79
CA ILE A 161 -6.05 73.92 23.61
C ILE A 161 -7.11 72.79 23.68
N ASP A 162 -7.73 72.62 24.85
CA ASP A 162 -8.75 71.67 25.30
C ASP A 162 -9.59 72.48 26.31
N THR A 163 -10.86 72.77 25.99
CA THR A 163 -11.72 73.67 26.79
C THR A 163 -12.46 72.95 27.92
N ASP A 164 -12.75 71.64 27.81
CA ASP A 164 -13.59 70.90 28.77
C ASP A 164 -12.89 69.77 29.58
N ASP A 165 -11.55 69.67 29.46
CA ASP A 165 -10.64 68.74 30.16
C ASP A 165 -10.84 67.25 29.77
N ASP A 166 -10.95 66.91 28.47
CA ASP A 166 -11.18 65.54 27.97
C ASP A 166 -9.99 64.80 27.31
N ASP A 167 -8.85 65.49 27.10
CA ASP A 167 -7.65 65.06 26.33
C ASP A 167 -7.79 65.12 24.78
N LEU A 168 -8.89 65.64 24.20
CA LEU A 168 -9.02 66.06 22.79
C LEU A 168 -8.74 67.57 22.63
N GLU A 169 -8.30 68.00 21.43
CA GLU A 169 -7.99 69.42 21.17
C GLU A 169 -9.19 70.10 20.47
N ASP A 170 -9.65 71.27 20.91
CA ASP A 170 -10.85 71.97 20.38
C ASP A 170 -10.83 72.07 18.83
N GLY A 171 -9.68 72.39 18.25
CA GLY A 171 -9.46 72.46 16.81
C GLY A 171 -9.53 71.11 16.10
N ARG A 172 -9.21 69.99 16.77
CA ARG A 172 -9.47 68.63 16.26
C ARG A 172 -10.96 68.34 16.26
N GLU A 173 -11.66 68.70 17.33
CA GLU A 173 -13.10 68.54 17.45
C GLU A 173 -13.84 69.25 16.31
N ILE A 174 -13.65 70.56 16.22
CA ILE A 174 -14.34 71.42 15.25
C ILE A 174 -13.99 71.05 13.80
N LEU A 175 -12.72 70.73 13.50
CA LEU A 175 -12.23 70.60 12.11
C LEU A 175 -12.15 69.16 11.60
N VAL A 176 -12.10 68.15 12.47
CA VAL A 176 -11.85 66.74 12.11
C VAL A 176 -12.98 65.82 12.55
N ASN A 177 -13.42 65.92 13.81
CA ASN A 177 -14.31 64.94 14.43
C ASN A 177 -15.80 65.32 14.32
N GLY A 178 -16.15 66.56 14.64
CA GLY A 178 -17.50 67.10 14.61
C GLY A 178 -18.27 67.03 15.93
N THR A 179 -17.54 66.88 17.04
CA THR A 179 -17.98 66.93 18.44
C THR A 179 -18.25 68.37 18.91
N ASP A 180 -18.74 68.57 20.14
CA ASP A 180 -19.03 69.90 20.72
C ASP A 180 -18.01 70.21 21.83
N PRO A 181 -17.02 71.12 21.63
CA PRO A 181 -15.84 71.34 22.52
C PRO A 181 -16.18 72.10 23.82
N LEU A 182 -17.29 71.70 24.44
CA LEU A 182 -17.94 72.27 25.61
C LEU A 182 -18.76 71.21 26.38
N ASP A 183 -18.79 69.95 25.92
CA ASP A 183 -19.57 68.82 26.43
C ASP A 183 -18.81 67.51 26.18
N ASN A 184 -17.93 67.15 27.12
CA ASN A 184 -16.86 66.14 27.04
C ASN A 184 -17.26 64.65 26.89
N ASP A 185 -18.46 64.40 26.39
CA ASP A 185 -19.14 63.12 26.11
C ASP A 185 -20.27 63.50 25.14
N THR A 186 -19.95 63.70 23.85
CA THR A 186 -20.86 64.39 22.90
C THR A 186 -22.19 63.65 22.69
N ASP A 187 -22.31 62.37 23.04
CA ASP A 187 -23.52 61.56 22.84
C ASP A 187 -24.16 60.85 24.04
N ASP A 188 -23.77 61.24 25.27
CA ASP A 188 -24.31 60.79 26.58
C ASP A 188 -24.07 59.29 26.91
N ASP A 189 -22.92 58.69 26.52
CA ASP A 189 -22.62 57.25 26.72
C ASP A 189 -21.74 56.94 27.95
N GLY A 190 -20.89 57.87 28.36
CA GLY A 190 -19.98 57.74 29.51
C GLY A 190 -18.51 57.45 29.18
N LEU A 191 -18.15 57.27 27.90
CA LEU A 191 -16.80 57.51 27.39
C LEU A 191 -16.53 59.03 27.28
N LEU A 192 -15.29 59.39 26.96
CA LEU A 192 -14.91 60.77 26.62
C LEU A 192 -14.47 60.77 25.16
N ASP A 193 -14.76 61.85 24.43
CA ASP A 193 -14.53 61.96 22.99
C ASP A 193 -13.03 61.76 22.64
N GLY A 194 -12.12 62.32 23.43
CA GLY A 194 -10.67 62.11 23.33
C GLY A 194 -10.25 60.66 23.59
N ALA A 195 -10.90 59.98 24.54
CA ALA A 195 -10.64 58.58 24.84
C ALA A 195 -11.12 57.66 23.71
N GLU A 196 -12.31 57.91 23.15
CA GLU A 196 -12.81 57.25 21.96
C GLU A 196 -11.84 57.39 20.78
N VAL A 197 -11.36 58.60 20.52
CA VAL A 197 -10.61 58.92 19.30
C VAL A 197 -9.17 58.43 19.34
N ASP A 198 -8.46 58.61 20.47
CA ASP A 198 -7.03 58.32 20.56
C ASP A 198 -6.69 56.99 21.28
N ILE A 199 -7.62 56.42 22.07
CA ILE A 199 -7.41 55.16 22.81
C ILE A 199 -8.22 54.00 22.20
N HIS A 200 -9.52 54.19 21.94
CA HIS A 200 -10.42 53.10 21.54
C HIS A 200 -10.60 52.97 20.01
N TYR A 201 -10.40 54.06 19.27
CA TYR A 201 -10.61 54.20 17.82
C TYR A 201 -12.07 53.97 17.37
N THR A 202 -13.01 54.40 18.21
CA THR A 202 -14.46 54.37 18.01
C THR A 202 -14.93 55.68 17.35
N ASN A 203 -16.09 56.23 17.68
CA ASN A 203 -16.66 57.40 17.00
C ASN A 203 -17.60 58.20 17.93
N PRO A 204 -17.17 59.35 18.47
CA PRO A 204 -17.89 60.15 19.48
C PRO A 204 -19.07 60.97 18.94
N LEU A 205 -19.92 60.31 18.18
CA LEU A 205 -21.19 60.79 17.64
C LEU A 205 -22.21 59.62 17.49
N ILE A 206 -21.86 58.43 17.99
CA ILE A 206 -22.63 57.18 17.96
C ILE A 206 -22.28 56.30 19.18
N ALA A 207 -22.85 56.62 20.34
CA ALA A 207 -22.91 55.83 21.58
C ALA A 207 -22.60 54.33 21.41
N ASP A 208 -21.47 53.92 21.99
CA ASP A 208 -21.02 52.55 22.05
C ASP A 208 -21.85 51.77 23.09
N PRO A 209 -22.51 50.66 22.71
CA PRO A 209 -23.22 49.84 23.68
C PRO A 209 -22.28 49.10 24.65
N ASP A 210 -22.67 49.14 25.93
CA ASP A 210 -22.57 48.06 26.92
C ASP A 210 -24.02 47.53 27.10
N ALA A 211 -24.37 46.46 26.38
CA ALA A 211 -25.76 46.04 26.21
C ALA A 211 -26.26 44.98 27.23
N ASP A 212 -25.37 44.39 28.03
CA ASP A 212 -25.72 43.55 29.19
C ASP A 212 -25.43 44.20 30.56
N SER A 213 -24.69 45.32 30.58
CA SER A 213 -24.38 46.17 31.73
C SER A 213 -23.32 45.62 32.70
N ASP A 214 -22.25 45.01 32.16
CA ASP A 214 -21.11 44.50 32.94
C ASP A 214 -19.96 45.53 33.12
N SER A 215 -19.98 46.65 32.36
CA SER A 215 -18.98 47.72 32.25
C SER A 215 -17.88 47.56 31.17
N PHE A 216 -17.99 46.59 30.26
CA PHE A 216 -17.20 46.53 29.03
C PHE A 216 -18.07 46.87 27.82
N TYR A 217 -17.56 47.75 26.96
CA TYR A 217 -18.23 48.15 25.72
C TYR A 217 -17.97 47.10 24.60
N TRP A 218 -18.84 47.04 23.60
CA TRP A 218 -18.81 46.07 22.48
C TRP A 218 -17.50 45.93 21.68
N PHE A 219 -16.58 46.88 21.80
CA PHE A 219 -15.26 46.87 21.16
C PHE A 219 -14.14 46.33 22.08
N GLN A 220 -14.42 46.21 23.39
CA GLN A 220 -13.55 45.61 24.41
C GLN A 220 -13.96 44.16 24.66
N ASP A 221 -15.26 43.92 24.77
CA ASP A 221 -15.83 42.59 24.95
C ASP A 221 -16.07 41.87 23.60
N CYS A 222 -15.95 40.55 23.64
CA CYS A 222 -16.15 39.66 22.51
C CYS A 222 -17.61 39.16 22.37
N ASN A 223 -18.51 39.37 23.35
CA ASN A 223 -19.94 39.06 23.23
C ASN A 223 -20.89 39.91 24.11
N ASP A 224 -21.10 41.18 23.68
CA ASP A 224 -21.92 42.30 24.25
C ASP A 224 -23.43 41.97 24.45
N THR A 225 -23.74 40.79 24.96
CA THR A 225 -25.09 40.29 25.24
C THR A 225 -25.13 39.26 26.39
N ASN A 226 -24.03 39.02 27.09
CA ASN A 226 -23.87 38.02 28.13
C ASN A 226 -22.81 38.41 29.19
N ASP A 227 -23.29 38.94 30.33
CA ASP A 227 -22.56 39.46 31.51
C ASP A 227 -21.58 38.49 32.25
N GLN A 228 -21.19 37.39 31.62
CA GLN A 228 -20.20 36.41 32.08
C GLN A 228 -18.98 36.29 31.14
N ILE A 229 -19.07 36.80 29.90
CA ILE A 229 -17.97 36.87 28.93
C ILE A 229 -17.45 38.30 28.97
N TYR A 230 -16.16 38.48 29.23
CA TYR A 230 -15.50 39.79 29.26
C TYR A 230 -13.98 39.66 29.41
N PRO A 231 -13.19 40.68 29.02
CA PRO A 231 -11.75 40.72 29.20
C PRO A 231 -11.27 40.29 30.61
N ASN A 232 -10.56 39.16 30.72
CA ASN A 232 -10.07 38.54 31.96
C ASN A 232 -11.15 37.90 32.86
N ALA A 233 -12.26 37.39 32.29
CA ALA A 233 -13.17 36.49 33.00
C ALA A 233 -12.50 35.17 33.44
N PRO A 234 -13.15 34.34 34.28
CA PRO A 234 -12.67 32.99 34.58
C PRO A 234 -13.35 31.97 33.66
N GLU A 235 -12.58 31.38 32.74
CA GLU A 235 -12.98 30.30 31.82
C GLU A 235 -13.81 29.18 32.47
N ILE A 236 -14.81 28.68 31.73
CA ILE A 236 -15.68 27.56 32.13
C ILE A 236 -15.92 26.65 30.92
N LEU A 237 -15.44 25.41 30.92
CA LEU A 237 -15.66 24.37 29.87
C LEU A 237 -17.04 24.44 29.19
N ASN A 238 -17.14 25.20 28.09
CA ASN A 238 -18.38 25.51 27.39
C ASN A 238 -18.25 25.74 25.86
N TYR A 239 -17.03 25.76 25.28
CA TYR A 239 -16.71 26.09 23.87
C TYR A 239 -16.87 27.60 23.54
N VAL A 240 -16.53 28.48 24.47
CA VAL A 240 -16.54 29.94 24.27
C VAL A 240 -15.21 30.53 24.77
N ASP A 241 -14.89 31.71 24.25
CA ASP A 241 -13.83 32.63 24.68
C ASP A 241 -14.45 33.42 25.84
N ASP A 242 -14.40 32.94 27.10
CA ASP A 242 -15.04 33.66 28.21
C ASP A 242 -14.20 34.90 28.60
N ASP A 243 -12.86 34.79 28.58
CA ASP A 243 -11.90 35.85 28.96
C ASP A 243 -11.49 36.80 27.81
N CYS A 244 -11.87 36.49 26.57
CA CYS A 244 -11.59 37.25 25.34
C CYS A 244 -10.10 37.35 24.91
N ASP A 245 -9.15 36.51 25.36
CA ASP A 245 -7.77 36.48 24.82
C ASP A 245 -7.63 35.85 23.42
N GLY A 246 -8.63 35.10 22.95
CA GLY A 246 -8.61 34.38 21.67
C GLY A 246 -8.31 32.88 21.78
N LEU A 247 -8.28 32.34 22.99
CA LEU A 247 -8.32 30.92 23.32
C LEU A 247 -9.72 30.56 23.85
N TRP A 248 -10.06 29.27 23.85
CA TRP A 248 -11.29 28.76 24.46
C TRP A 248 -10.91 27.76 25.54
N ASP A 249 -11.53 27.88 26.71
CA ASP A 249 -11.53 26.91 27.79
C ASP A 249 -10.11 26.53 28.30
N GLU A 250 -9.14 27.46 28.31
CA GLU A 250 -7.76 27.11 28.68
C GLU A 250 -7.53 26.97 30.20
N GLY A 251 -6.35 26.48 30.57
CA GLY A 251 -6.04 26.12 31.96
C GLY A 251 -6.61 24.76 32.42
N PHE A 252 -7.73 24.30 31.85
CA PHE A 252 -8.30 22.97 32.09
C PHE A 252 -7.41 21.80 31.60
N ASN A 253 -6.40 22.07 30.77
CA ASN A 253 -5.38 21.10 30.33
C ASN A 253 -4.41 20.60 31.44
N GLN A 254 -4.65 20.98 32.68
CA GLN A 254 -3.90 20.58 33.88
C GLN A 254 -4.82 20.22 35.06
N THR A 255 -6.14 20.28 34.87
CA THR A 255 -7.12 19.68 35.77
C THR A 255 -7.49 18.29 35.28
N ASP A 256 -7.83 17.46 36.26
CA ASP A 256 -8.12 16.04 36.16
C ASP A 256 -9.09 15.85 37.34
N SER A 257 -10.37 16.05 37.05
CA SER A 257 -11.38 16.42 38.05
C SER A 257 -11.98 15.21 38.78
N ASP A 258 -11.96 14.01 38.19
CA ASP A 258 -12.37 12.75 38.81
C ASP A 258 -11.26 11.71 39.01
N ALA A 259 -10.07 11.89 38.40
CA ALA A 259 -8.89 11.03 38.50
C ALA A 259 -8.88 9.74 37.65
N ASP A 260 -9.46 9.76 36.45
CA ASP A 260 -9.36 8.69 35.42
C ASP A 260 -7.99 8.64 34.70
N SER A 261 -7.25 9.76 34.63
CA SER A 261 -5.98 10.03 33.92
C SER A 261 -6.06 10.77 32.57
N LEU A 262 -7.24 11.24 32.15
CA LEU A 262 -7.39 12.26 31.12
C LEU A 262 -7.22 13.66 31.75
N ASN A 263 -7.77 14.68 31.10
CA ASN A 263 -7.85 16.04 31.64
C ASN A 263 -9.12 16.69 31.10
N ASP A 264 -9.77 17.50 31.93
CA ASP A 264 -11.13 18.02 31.70
C ASP A 264 -11.30 18.69 30.32
N TYR A 265 -10.22 19.28 29.78
CA TYR A 265 -10.18 19.86 28.44
C TYR A 265 -10.22 18.81 27.32
N GLU A 266 -9.36 17.78 27.35
CA GLU A 266 -9.34 16.75 26.30
C GLU A 266 -10.63 15.92 26.33
N GLU A 267 -11.14 15.62 27.53
CA GLU A 267 -12.47 15.05 27.72
C GLU A 267 -13.56 15.86 27.03
N PHE A 268 -13.76 17.11 27.41
CA PHE A 268 -14.87 17.93 26.94
C PHE A 268 -14.78 18.31 25.45
N HIS A 269 -13.57 18.49 24.91
CA HIS A 269 -13.35 18.95 23.52
C HIS A 269 -12.98 17.87 22.50
N VAL A 270 -12.41 16.74 22.93
CA VAL A 270 -11.90 15.68 22.02
C VAL A 270 -12.75 14.42 22.10
N TYR A 271 -13.13 13.99 23.30
CA TYR A 271 -13.77 12.70 23.54
C TYR A 271 -15.30 12.80 23.74
N GLY A 272 -15.76 13.82 24.45
CA GLY A 272 -17.18 14.07 24.76
C GLY A 272 -17.68 13.42 26.05
N THR A 273 -16.77 12.98 26.92
CA THR A 273 -17.02 12.39 28.24
C THR A 273 -17.47 13.43 29.27
N ASP A 274 -17.98 12.99 30.43
CA ASP A 274 -18.31 13.88 31.56
C ASP A 274 -17.17 13.85 32.59
N TYR A 275 -16.30 14.88 32.56
CA TYR A 275 -15.12 15.13 33.42
C TYR A 275 -15.36 15.20 34.95
N ASN A 276 -16.48 14.64 35.41
CA ASN A 276 -16.89 14.47 36.79
C ASN A 276 -17.23 13.01 37.11
N LEU A 277 -17.06 12.09 36.15
CA LEU A 277 -17.44 10.69 36.13
C LEU A 277 -16.35 9.87 35.41
N GLN A 278 -15.50 9.20 36.19
CA GLN A 278 -14.41 8.33 35.68
C GLN A 278 -14.84 7.25 34.66
N ASP A 279 -16.14 6.94 34.62
CA ASP A 279 -16.83 5.90 33.82
C ASP A 279 -18.13 6.58 33.31
N THR A 280 -18.09 7.08 32.08
CA THR A 280 -19.15 7.95 31.51
C THR A 280 -20.43 7.18 31.19
N ASP A 281 -20.33 5.93 30.72
CA ASP A 281 -21.50 5.16 30.25
C ASP A 281 -21.95 3.98 31.16
N GLY A 282 -21.08 3.50 32.04
CA GLY A 282 -21.40 2.61 33.16
C GLY A 282 -20.98 1.15 33.01
N ASP A 283 -19.95 0.83 32.23
CA ASP A 283 -19.51 -0.56 31.95
C ASP A 283 -18.44 -1.13 32.90
N MET A 284 -17.82 -0.26 33.72
CA MET A 284 -16.71 -0.52 34.66
C MET A 284 -15.27 -0.51 34.10
N LEU A 285 -15.07 -0.01 32.88
CA LEU A 285 -13.82 0.63 32.46
C LEU A 285 -13.81 2.09 32.95
N ASP A 286 -12.61 2.66 33.17
CA ASP A 286 -12.46 4.10 33.33
C ASP A 286 -12.19 4.72 31.93
N ASP A 287 -12.79 5.87 31.60
CA ASP A 287 -12.75 6.52 30.27
C ASP A 287 -11.29 6.71 29.75
N GLY A 288 -10.37 7.04 30.65
CA GLY A 288 -8.94 7.14 30.39
C GLY A 288 -8.22 5.80 30.20
N GLU A 289 -8.70 4.70 30.80
CA GLU A 289 -8.17 3.36 30.50
C GLU A 289 -8.61 2.93 29.09
N GLU A 290 -9.86 3.18 28.72
CA GLU A 290 -10.37 3.00 27.37
C GLU A 290 -9.51 3.72 26.33
N ILE A 291 -9.38 5.04 26.44
CA ILE A 291 -8.67 5.86 25.45
C ILE A 291 -7.16 5.57 25.40
N LEU A 292 -6.51 5.37 26.56
CA LEU A 292 -5.05 5.29 26.64
C LEU A 292 -4.50 3.86 26.51
N GLN A 293 -5.29 2.83 26.86
CA GLN A 293 -4.87 1.44 26.86
C GLN A 293 -5.57 0.58 25.80
N TYR A 294 -6.89 0.72 25.64
CA TYR A 294 -7.71 -0.19 24.83
C TYR A 294 -8.08 0.32 23.43
N GLN A 295 -8.19 1.63 23.26
CA GLN A 295 -8.65 2.32 22.04
C GLN A 295 -10.11 2.01 21.65
N SER A 296 -10.95 1.79 22.66
CA SER A 296 -12.42 1.74 22.60
C SER A 296 -13.03 3.17 22.55
N ASP A 297 -14.35 3.29 22.78
CA ASP A 297 -15.14 4.53 22.61
C ASP A 297 -15.99 4.76 23.88
N PRO A 298 -15.54 5.58 24.86
CA PRO A 298 -16.10 5.68 26.22
C PRO A 298 -17.49 6.36 26.32
N LEU A 299 -18.20 6.37 25.20
CA LEU A 299 -19.60 6.75 25.08
C LEU A 299 -20.47 5.55 24.65
N PHE A 300 -19.89 4.34 24.58
CA PHE A 300 -20.51 3.12 24.07
C PHE A 300 -20.09 1.83 24.81
N TYR A 301 -20.70 1.61 25.98
CA TYR A 301 -20.72 0.39 26.79
C TYR A 301 -20.16 -0.84 26.09
N ASP A 302 -18.92 -1.19 26.42
CA ASP A 302 -18.27 -2.39 25.96
C ASP A 302 -18.82 -3.58 26.75
N ASN A 303 -19.31 -4.58 26.03
CA ASN A 303 -19.94 -5.73 26.63
C ASN A 303 -18.93 -6.88 26.79
N ASP A 304 -18.92 -7.45 28.00
CA ASP A 304 -18.49 -8.82 28.32
C ASP A 304 -19.78 -9.68 28.34
N THR A 305 -19.98 -10.57 27.36
CA THR A 305 -21.24 -11.30 27.18
C THR A 305 -21.31 -12.61 27.98
N ASP A 306 -20.18 -13.26 28.28
CA ASP A 306 -20.14 -14.54 29.02
C ASP A 306 -19.66 -14.47 30.48
N LEU A 307 -19.05 -13.34 30.86
CA LEU A 307 -18.61 -12.94 32.21
C LEU A 307 -17.32 -13.59 32.71
N ASP A 308 -16.34 -13.79 31.82
CA ASP A 308 -14.98 -14.23 32.18
C ASP A 308 -14.04 -13.10 32.64
N GLY A 309 -14.34 -11.84 32.27
CA GLY A 309 -13.57 -10.65 32.60
C GLY A 309 -12.77 -10.02 31.45
N PHE A 310 -12.93 -10.48 30.21
CA PHE A 310 -12.51 -9.79 29.00
C PHE A 310 -13.70 -9.17 28.26
N TYR A 311 -13.44 -8.05 27.57
CA TYR A 311 -14.45 -7.34 26.78
C TYR A 311 -14.39 -7.78 25.31
N TRP A 312 -15.48 -7.61 24.54
CA TRP A 312 -15.61 -8.07 23.14
C TRP A 312 -14.53 -7.61 22.13
N PHE A 313 -13.73 -6.58 22.47
CA PHE A 313 -12.62 -6.09 21.66
C PHE A 313 -11.26 -6.71 22.06
N GLN A 314 -11.20 -7.34 23.24
CA GLN A 314 -10.07 -8.10 23.78
C GLN A 314 -10.22 -9.59 23.48
N ASP A 315 -11.44 -10.10 23.56
CA ASP A 315 -11.78 -11.50 23.30
C ASP A 315 -12.22 -11.71 21.83
N CYS A 316 -11.60 -12.69 21.19
CA CYS A 316 -11.90 -13.14 19.85
C CYS A 316 -13.22 -13.93 19.74
N ASN A 317 -13.82 -14.39 20.86
CA ASN A 317 -15.17 -14.97 20.90
C ASN A 317 -15.90 -14.78 22.25
N ASP A 318 -16.31 -13.52 22.53
CA ASP A 318 -17.12 -12.96 23.65
C ASP A 318 -18.35 -13.78 24.13
N THR A 319 -18.69 -14.89 23.48
CA THR A 319 -19.84 -15.74 23.81
C THR A 319 -19.47 -17.13 24.36
N ASN A 320 -18.20 -17.34 24.73
CA ASN A 320 -17.66 -18.62 25.19
C ASN A 320 -16.45 -18.47 26.13
N ASP A 321 -16.68 -18.59 27.45
CA ASP A 321 -15.78 -18.49 28.62
C ASP A 321 -14.55 -19.43 28.67
N GLN A 322 -14.16 -19.97 27.53
CA GLN A 322 -13.03 -20.86 27.29
C GLN A 322 -12.08 -20.38 26.18
N ILE A 323 -12.44 -19.32 25.45
CA ILE A 323 -11.62 -18.63 24.45
C ILE A 323 -11.45 -17.21 24.98
N ASN A 324 -10.22 -16.76 25.21
CA ASN A 324 -9.87 -15.42 25.72
C ASN A 324 -8.34 -15.27 25.88
N PRO A 325 -7.79 -14.04 26.02
CA PRO A 325 -6.34 -13.79 26.24
C PRO A 325 -5.68 -14.34 27.53
N ASN A 326 -6.31 -15.26 28.27
CA ASN A 326 -5.71 -16.05 29.35
C ASN A 326 -6.01 -17.56 29.23
N ALA A 327 -6.48 -18.02 28.07
CA ALA A 327 -6.81 -19.42 27.81
C ALA A 327 -5.53 -20.29 27.70
N VAL A 328 -5.70 -21.51 27.17
CA VAL A 328 -4.59 -22.42 26.83
C VAL A 328 -4.96 -23.10 25.53
N GLU A 329 -4.12 -22.95 24.50
CA GLU A 329 -4.32 -23.56 23.20
C GLU A 329 -4.64 -25.06 23.28
N LEU A 330 -5.64 -25.45 22.48
CA LEU A 330 -6.06 -26.82 22.25
C LEU A 330 -6.01 -27.07 20.75
N LEU A 331 -5.35 -28.17 20.32
CA LEU A 331 -5.27 -28.57 18.92
C LEU A 331 -6.65 -28.92 18.34
N ASP A 332 -7.42 -27.90 17.96
CA ASP A 332 -8.81 -28.00 17.47
C ASP A 332 -9.17 -27.00 16.35
N ALA A 333 -8.20 -26.21 15.87
CA ALA A 333 -8.31 -25.20 14.82
C ALA A 333 -9.17 -23.97 15.18
N ILE A 334 -9.11 -23.56 16.44
CA ILE A 334 -9.66 -22.30 16.96
C ILE A 334 -8.54 -21.58 17.71
N ASP A 335 -8.35 -20.28 17.43
CA ASP A 335 -7.55 -19.37 18.27
C ASP A 335 -8.20 -19.34 19.67
N ASN A 336 -7.61 -20.02 20.67
CA ASN A 336 -8.17 -20.09 22.03
C ASN A 336 -7.65 -18.94 22.88
N ASP A 337 -6.35 -18.60 22.80
CA ASP A 337 -5.74 -17.52 23.58
C ASP A 337 -5.66 -16.14 22.90
N CYS A 338 -6.31 -15.99 21.74
CA CYS A 338 -6.58 -14.74 21.03
C CYS A 338 -5.33 -13.92 20.64
N ASP A 339 -4.20 -14.58 20.33
CA ASP A 339 -2.92 -13.94 19.98
C ASP A 339 -2.76 -13.61 18.47
N GLU A 340 -3.79 -13.92 17.65
CA GLU A 340 -3.84 -13.93 16.17
C GLU A 340 -3.19 -15.17 15.50
N LEU A 341 -2.65 -16.12 16.28
CA LEU A 341 -2.21 -17.43 15.80
C LEU A 341 -3.27 -18.51 16.10
N ILE A 342 -2.99 -19.78 15.79
CA ILE A 342 -3.91 -20.91 15.94
C ILE A 342 -3.07 -22.18 16.15
N ASP A 343 -3.29 -22.88 17.26
CA ASP A 343 -2.61 -24.11 17.66
C ASP A 343 -1.05 -24.01 17.67
N GLU A 344 -0.46 -22.83 17.81
CA GLU A 344 0.99 -22.61 17.61
C GLU A 344 1.88 -23.19 18.71
N ASP A 345 1.37 -23.36 19.93
CA ASP A 345 2.04 -24.09 21.03
C ASP A 345 2.30 -25.59 20.66
N PHE A 346 1.69 -26.09 19.57
CA PHE A 346 1.90 -27.43 18.99
C PHE A 346 2.92 -27.49 17.83
N VAL A 347 3.50 -26.37 17.37
CA VAL A 347 4.40 -26.32 16.17
C VAL A 347 5.61 -27.26 16.24
N ASP A 348 6.27 -27.31 17.41
CA ASP A 348 7.48 -28.09 17.68
C ASP A 348 7.18 -29.35 18.52
N LEU A 349 5.90 -29.70 18.74
CA LEU A 349 5.48 -30.86 19.53
C LEU A 349 5.31 -32.09 18.61
N ASP A 350 5.77 -33.23 19.12
CA ASP A 350 5.75 -34.56 18.51
C ASP A 350 5.42 -35.50 19.69
N ARG A 351 4.15 -35.94 19.76
CA ARG A 351 3.59 -36.60 20.96
C ARG A 351 3.82 -38.11 20.99
N ASP A 352 3.72 -38.79 19.86
CA ASP A 352 3.86 -40.25 19.77
C ASP A 352 5.26 -40.73 19.36
N ASN A 353 6.09 -39.84 18.78
CA ASN A 353 7.50 -40.03 18.38
C ASN A 353 7.70 -40.68 16.98
N ASP A 354 6.76 -40.52 16.06
CA ASP A 354 6.85 -40.98 14.65
C ASP A 354 7.78 -40.12 13.75
N GLN A 355 8.10 -38.89 14.16
CA GLN A 355 8.87 -37.81 13.49
C GLN A 355 8.07 -36.77 12.67
N LEU A 356 6.74 -36.78 12.74
CA LEU A 356 5.87 -35.67 12.34
C LEU A 356 5.57 -34.77 13.57
N PRO A 357 5.45 -33.45 13.40
CA PRO A 357 4.90 -32.60 14.46
C PRO A 357 3.37 -32.64 14.46
N ASP A 358 2.76 -32.65 15.65
CA ASP A 358 1.30 -32.75 15.87
C ASP A 358 0.47 -31.79 14.99
N LEU A 359 1.00 -30.59 14.79
CA LEU A 359 0.37 -29.53 14.00
C LEU A 359 0.38 -29.85 12.49
N VAL A 360 1.44 -30.48 12.00
CA VAL A 360 1.59 -30.88 10.60
C VAL A 360 0.63 -32.04 10.31
N GLU A 361 0.55 -33.00 11.23
CA GLU A 361 -0.42 -34.08 11.20
C GLU A 361 -1.86 -33.56 11.07
N PHE A 362 -2.32 -32.82 12.08
CA PHE A 362 -3.70 -32.35 12.18
C PHE A 362 -4.15 -31.49 10.99
N TYR A 363 -3.29 -30.60 10.47
CA TYR A 363 -3.64 -29.72 9.35
C TYR A 363 -3.33 -30.26 7.95
N THR A 364 -2.30 -31.12 7.81
CA THR A 364 -1.71 -31.44 6.50
C THR A 364 -1.85 -32.90 6.12
N MET A 365 -1.74 -33.82 7.08
CA MET A 365 -1.68 -35.26 6.83
C MET A 365 -2.98 -35.99 7.21
N ASN A 366 -3.76 -35.43 8.14
CA ASN A 366 -5.00 -36.01 8.68
C ASN A 366 -4.76 -37.35 9.42
N THR A 367 -3.61 -37.49 10.07
CA THR A 367 -3.26 -38.56 11.03
C THR A 367 -3.77 -38.21 12.44
N ASP A 368 -3.70 -39.13 13.42
CA ASP A 368 -4.05 -38.84 14.83
C ASP A 368 -2.76 -38.57 15.65
N PRO A 369 -2.50 -37.34 16.15
CA PRO A 369 -1.26 -36.94 16.87
C PRO A 369 -1.01 -37.59 18.24
N LEU A 370 -1.44 -38.83 18.41
CA LEU A 370 -1.42 -39.67 19.59
C LEU A 370 -1.26 -41.17 19.26
N ASP A 371 -1.30 -41.58 17.99
CA ASP A 371 -1.26 -42.98 17.54
C ASP A 371 -0.44 -43.11 16.24
N ASN A 372 0.82 -43.53 16.39
CA ASN A 372 1.89 -43.44 15.38
C ASN A 372 1.76 -44.35 14.13
N ASP A 373 0.59 -44.94 13.90
CA ASP A 373 0.23 -45.99 12.93
C ASP A 373 -1.29 -45.85 12.70
N THR A 374 -1.71 -44.75 12.04
CA THR A 374 -3.09 -44.24 12.05
C THR A 374 -4.14 -45.23 11.51
N ASP A 375 -3.74 -46.18 10.66
CA ASP A 375 -4.64 -47.14 10.01
C ASP A 375 -4.42 -48.63 10.35
N ASP A 376 -3.61 -48.95 11.38
CA ASP A 376 -3.30 -50.31 11.88
C ASP A 376 -2.57 -51.20 10.82
N ASP A 377 -1.85 -50.60 9.86
CA ASP A 377 -1.06 -51.29 8.82
C ASP A 377 0.24 -51.93 9.35
N GLY A 378 0.95 -51.23 10.24
CA GLY A 378 2.25 -51.64 10.78
C GLY A 378 3.47 -50.90 10.24
N LEU A 379 3.27 -49.83 9.45
CA LEU A 379 4.25 -48.76 9.26
C LEU A 379 4.05 -47.64 10.30
N GLU A 380 4.99 -46.69 10.34
CA GLU A 380 4.86 -45.49 11.18
C GLU A 380 4.50 -44.30 10.26
N ASP A 381 3.49 -43.49 10.56
CA ASP A 381 2.93 -42.45 9.65
C ASP A 381 4.03 -41.54 9.05
N GLY A 382 4.95 -41.07 9.88
CA GLY A 382 6.12 -40.29 9.48
C GLY A 382 7.17 -41.09 8.72
N PHE A 383 7.31 -42.40 8.96
CA PHE A 383 8.13 -43.26 8.10
C PHE A 383 7.52 -43.39 6.71
N GLU A 384 6.19 -43.51 6.60
CA GLU A 384 5.47 -43.53 5.34
C GLU A 384 5.70 -42.22 4.57
N ILE A 385 5.28 -41.09 5.12
CA ILE A 385 5.36 -39.78 4.46
C ILE A 385 6.80 -39.39 4.10
N LEU A 386 7.79 -39.70 4.96
CA LEU A 386 9.17 -39.27 4.76
C LEU A 386 10.03 -40.28 3.95
N THR A 387 9.63 -41.55 3.86
CA THR A 387 10.47 -42.62 3.26
C THR A 387 9.78 -43.42 2.15
N VAL A 388 8.55 -43.91 2.37
CA VAL A 388 7.83 -44.79 1.42
C VAL A 388 7.05 -43.97 0.40
N GLY A 389 6.32 -42.97 0.89
CA GLY A 389 5.39 -42.15 0.15
C GLY A 389 3.99 -42.75 0.02
N SER A 390 3.66 -43.82 0.73
CA SER A 390 2.29 -44.26 0.97
C SER A 390 1.44 -43.18 1.66
N GLU A 391 0.14 -43.41 1.82
CA GLU A 391 -0.82 -42.45 2.37
C GLU A 391 -1.35 -42.98 3.72
N PRO A 392 -0.86 -42.50 4.90
CA PRO A 392 -1.04 -43.12 6.25
C PRO A 392 -2.44 -42.98 6.85
N THR A 393 -3.46 -43.07 6.01
CA THR A 393 -4.90 -43.11 6.38
C THR A 393 -5.63 -44.15 5.52
N MET A 394 -4.87 -44.99 4.81
CA MET A 394 -5.27 -46.00 3.85
C MET A 394 -4.31 -47.20 3.92
N PHE A 395 -4.61 -48.16 4.81
CA PHE A 395 -4.05 -49.52 4.96
C PHE A 395 -3.70 -50.31 3.66
N ASP A 396 -4.12 -49.84 2.49
CA ASP A 396 -3.88 -50.39 1.16
C ASP A 396 -3.90 -49.18 0.20
N THR A 397 -2.74 -48.51 0.01
CA THR A 397 -2.67 -47.18 -0.64
C THR A 397 -3.10 -47.22 -2.10
N ASP A 398 -2.77 -48.30 -2.84
CA ASP A 398 -3.09 -48.41 -4.26
C ASP A 398 -4.30 -49.31 -4.59
N GLY A 399 -4.80 -50.07 -3.62
CA GLY A 399 -6.09 -50.74 -3.64
C GLY A 399 -6.07 -52.17 -4.19
N ASP A 400 -4.95 -52.89 -4.03
CA ASP A 400 -4.74 -54.22 -4.59
C ASP A 400 -5.04 -55.38 -3.62
N GLY A 401 -5.13 -55.10 -2.32
CA GLY A 401 -5.41 -56.07 -1.26
C GLY A 401 -4.21 -56.65 -0.52
N LEU A 402 -2.98 -56.18 -0.78
CA LEU A 402 -1.91 -56.19 0.23
C LEU A 402 -2.13 -55.04 1.24
N SER A 403 -1.19 -54.87 2.17
CA SER A 403 -1.07 -53.67 2.99
C SER A 403 0.31 -53.07 2.79
N ASP A 404 0.45 -51.78 2.99
CA ASP A 404 1.67 -51.03 2.69
C ASP A 404 2.87 -51.54 3.52
N GLY A 405 2.63 -51.92 4.77
CA GLY A 405 3.56 -52.59 5.66
C GLY A 405 3.86 -54.03 5.25
N VAL A 406 2.91 -54.78 4.70
CA VAL A 406 3.20 -56.11 4.09
C VAL A 406 4.11 -55.95 2.87
N GLU A 407 3.88 -54.94 2.03
CA GLU A 407 4.72 -54.68 0.87
C GLU A 407 6.14 -54.26 1.25
N VAL A 408 6.27 -53.33 2.20
CA VAL A 408 7.57 -52.79 2.61
C VAL A 408 8.38 -53.75 3.49
N LEU A 409 7.71 -54.57 4.32
CA LEU A 409 8.38 -55.43 5.31
C LEU A 409 8.47 -56.91 4.92
N GLU A 410 7.54 -57.46 4.13
CA GLU A 410 7.53 -58.87 3.74
C GLU A 410 7.88 -59.12 2.27
N THR A 411 7.17 -58.51 1.31
CA THR A 411 7.39 -58.78 -0.14
C THR A 411 8.59 -58.01 -0.71
N ASN A 412 8.87 -56.81 -0.20
CA ASN A 412 9.81 -55.81 -0.73
C ASN A 412 9.34 -55.17 -2.06
N THR A 413 8.03 -55.00 -2.23
CA THR A 413 7.42 -54.31 -3.38
C THR A 413 7.25 -52.80 -3.10
N ASN A 414 6.18 -52.14 -3.53
CA ASN A 414 6.09 -50.67 -3.49
C ASN A 414 4.63 -50.20 -3.53
N PRO A 415 4.05 -49.77 -2.38
CA PRO A 415 2.60 -49.60 -2.16
C PRO A 415 2.01 -48.34 -2.79
N ARG A 416 2.30 -48.17 -4.07
CA ARG A 416 1.88 -47.08 -4.96
C ARG A 416 1.75 -47.56 -6.41
N ILE A 417 1.96 -48.85 -6.64
CA ILE A 417 2.05 -49.56 -7.93
C ILE A 417 1.52 -50.99 -7.70
N PRO A 418 0.24 -51.26 -7.98
CA PRO A 418 -0.39 -52.55 -7.68
C PRO A 418 0.41 -53.75 -8.19
N ASP A 419 0.65 -54.72 -7.32
CA ASP A 419 1.37 -55.97 -7.59
C ASP A 419 0.44 -56.98 -8.29
N LEU A 420 0.00 -56.62 -9.50
CA LEU A 420 -0.99 -57.41 -10.24
C LEU A 420 -0.54 -58.86 -10.51
N ASP A 421 -1.56 -59.71 -10.57
CA ASP A 421 -1.61 -61.03 -11.22
C ASP A 421 -2.14 -60.76 -12.65
N GLU A 422 -1.26 -60.70 -13.66
CA GLU A 422 -1.62 -60.28 -15.03
C GLU A 422 -2.23 -61.41 -15.87
N ASP A 423 -1.95 -62.69 -15.57
CA ASP A 423 -2.51 -63.82 -16.29
C ASP A 423 -3.74 -64.50 -15.62
N GLY A 424 -3.89 -64.35 -14.30
CA GLY A 424 -5.09 -64.68 -13.52
C GLY A 424 -5.07 -66.04 -12.82
N ASP A 425 -3.91 -66.56 -12.43
CA ASP A 425 -3.77 -67.89 -11.82
C ASP A 425 -3.95 -67.90 -10.28
N GLY A 426 -3.64 -66.77 -9.62
CA GLY A 426 -3.73 -66.58 -8.17
C GLY A 426 -2.41 -66.40 -7.41
N PHE A 427 -1.25 -66.43 -8.08
CA PHE A 427 0.03 -65.91 -7.59
C PHE A 427 0.26 -64.48 -8.13
N ARG A 428 1.15 -63.71 -7.48
CA ARG A 428 1.58 -62.38 -7.95
C ARG A 428 2.98 -62.45 -8.57
N TRP A 429 3.34 -61.50 -9.43
CA TRP A 429 4.62 -61.44 -10.16
C TRP A 429 5.91 -61.66 -9.33
N PHE A 430 5.87 -61.41 -8.01
CA PHE A 430 7.00 -61.58 -7.09
C PHE A 430 7.04 -62.95 -6.39
N GLU A 431 5.96 -63.74 -6.44
CA GLU A 431 5.86 -65.08 -5.85
C GLU A 431 6.32 -66.20 -6.79
N GLU A 432 6.46 -65.89 -8.08
CA GLU A 432 6.60 -66.83 -9.19
C GLU A 432 7.71 -66.40 -10.18
N CYS A 433 7.66 -66.82 -11.44
CA CYS A 433 8.78 -66.67 -12.38
C CYS A 433 8.45 -66.32 -13.85
N ASN A 434 7.18 -66.32 -14.29
CA ASN A 434 6.68 -65.79 -15.55
C ASN A 434 5.15 -65.45 -15.54
N ASP A 435 4.77 -64.34 -14.89
CA ASP A 435 3.44 -63.64 -14.85
C ASP A 435 2.83 -63.22 -16.23
N ASP A 436 3.37 -63.76 -17.33
CA ASP A 436 2.82 -63.70 -18.69
C ASP A 436 2.16 -65.06 -19.10
N ASP A 437 2.24 -66.13 -18.29
CA ASP A 437 1.78 -67.50 -18.64
C ASP A 437 1.34 -68.38 -17.44
N ILE A 438 0.00 -68.47 -17.28
CA ILE A 438 -0.86 -69.24 -16.35
C ILE A 438 -0.56 -70.75 -16.17
N SER A 439 0.55 -71.23 -16.73
CA SER A 439 1.06 -72.59 -16.59
C SER A 439 2.44 -72.70 -15.92
N ILE A 440 3.05 -71.57 -15.54
CA ILE A 440 4.35 -71.48 -14.88
C ILE A 440 4.17 -70.82 -13.51
N ASN A 441 4.07 -71.59 -12.43
CA ASN A 441 3.80 -71.09 -11.08
C ASN A 441 4.19 -72.10 -9.96
N PRO A 442 4.35 -71.67 -8.69
CA PRO A 442 4.80 -72.51 -7.58
C PRO A 442 3.99 -73.79 -7.26
N ASP A 443 2.76 -73.93 -7.76
CA ASP A 443 1.88 -75.10 -7.55
C ASP A 443 1.78 -76.01 -8.81
N ALA A 444 2.54 -75.74 -9.87
CA ALA A 444 2.49 -76.46 -11.15
C ALA A 444 3.10 -77.87 -11.13
N ASP A 445 2.59 -78.76 -11.99
CA ASP A 445 3.20 -80.06 -12.32
C ASP A 445 4.17 -79.88 -13.51
N GLU A 446 5.48 -80.06 -13.29
CA GLU A 446 6.53 -79.99 -14.32
C GLU A 446 6.23 -80.83 -15.57
N ILE A 447 6.42 -80.22 -16.75
CA ILE A 447 6.34 -80.87 -18.05
C ILE A 447 7.69 -80.89 -18.77
N TRP A 448 7.89 -81.84 -19.69
CA TRP A 448 9.19 -81.98 -20.37
C TRP A 448 9.36 -80.95 -21.49
N ASN A 449 9.77 -79.72 -21.14
CA ASN A 449 9.86 -78.56 -22.05
C ASN A 449 11.19 -77.76 -21.92
N ALA A 450 12.02 -78.05 -20.91
CA ALA A 450 13.20 -77.27 -20.48
C ALA A 450 12.92 -75.85 -19.94
N ILE A 451 11.78 -75.67 -19.27
CA ILE A 451 11.40 -74.54 -18.41
C ILE A 451 11.40 -75.04 -16.95
N ASP A 452 11.43 -74.11 -16.00
CA ASP A 452 11.17 -74.33 -14.56
C ASP A 452 9.70 -73.98 -14.36
N ASP A 453 8.79 -74.91 -14.66
CA ASP A 453 7.34 -74.67 -14.66
C ASP A 453 6.82 -74.45 -13.24
N ASN A 454 7.45 -75.08 -12.23
CA ASN A 454 7.07 -74.93 -10.83
C ASN A 454 7.89 -73.88 -10.05
N CYS A 455 8.68 -73.07 -10.75
CA CYS A 455 9.51 -71.98 -10.22
C CYS A 455 10.40 -72.36 -9.01
N ASN A 456 10.89 -73.62 -8.91
CA ASN A 456 11.65 -74.10 -7.75
C ASN A 456 13.19 -73.94 -7.86
N GLU A 457 13.67 -73.31 -8.94
CA GLU A 457 15.06 -73.24 -9.42
C GLU A 457 15.57 -74.54 -10.11
N LEU A 458 14.70 -75.50 -10.45
CA LEU A 458 15.09 -76.82 -11.02
C LEU A 458 14.25 -77.22 -12.26
N VAL A 459 14.84 -77.06 -13.45
CA VAL A 459 14.25 -77.41 -14.76
C VAL A 459 14.09 -78.93 -15.00
N ASP A 460 12.95 -79.32 -15.59
CA ASP A 460 12.53 -80.69 -15.92
C ASP A 460 12.59 -81.66 -14.70
N ASP A 461 12.21 -81.17 -13.52
CA ASP A 461 12.26 -81.80 -12.19
C ASP A 461 11.05 -82.72 -11.90
N GLU A 462 11.28 -83.81 -11.16
CA GLU A 462 10.36 -84.96 -10.95
C GLU A 462 9.69 -85.59 -12.23
N VAL A 463 9.86 -85.01 -13.43
CA VAL A 463 9.19 -85.36 -14.70
C VAL A 463 9.34 -86.83 -15.09
N ASN A 464 8.19 -87.52 -15.24
CA ASN A 464 8.15 -88.88 -15.76
C ASN A 464 8.33 -88.95 -17.29
N ARG A 465 9.59 -88.80 -17.73
CA ARG A 465 10.05 -88.91 -19.14
C ARG A 465 9.62 -90.19 -19.88
N PHE A 466 9.04 -91.20 -19.22
CA PHE A 466 8.45 -92.36 -19.90
C PHE A 466 7.08 -92.09 -20.54
N ASP A 467 6.31 -91.13 -20.04
CA ASP A 467 4.96 -90.87 -20.58
C ASP A 467 5.03 -90.16 -21.94
N TYR A 468 6.09 -89.39 -22.18
CA TYR A 468 6.45 -88.78 -23.46
C TYR A 468 7.13 -89.74 -24.46
N ILE A 469 7.50 -90.97 -24.06
CA ILE A 469 8.28 -91.90 -24.92
C ILE A 469 7.57 -93.24 -25.14
N ALA A 470 6.88 -93.35 -26.27
CA ALA A 470 6.24 -94.58 -26.72
C ALA A 470 7.27 -95.58 -27.32
N PHE A 471 7.66 -96.57 -26.52
CA PHE A 471 8.53 -97.67 -26.96
C PHE A 471 7.79 -98.76 -27.75
N SER A 472 8.38 -99.19 -28.86
CA SER A 472 7.84 -100.28 -29.71
C SER A 472 7.65 -101.62 -28.97
N SER A 473 6.43 -102.17 -29.04
CA SER A 473 6.08 -103.42 -28.35
C SER A 473 6.40 -104.66 -29.20
N LEU A 474 7.05 -105.66 -28.59
CA LEU A 474 7.38 -106.92 -29.26
C LEU A 474 6.33 -108.00 -29.00
N ILE A 475 5.68 -108.44 -30.07
CA ILE A 475 4.68 -109.53 -30.05
C ILE A 475 5.32 -110.89 -29.70
N ASN A 476 6.62 -111.05 -29.98
CA ASN A 476 7.37 -112.27 -29.68
C ASN A 476 8.84 -111.95 -29.35
N SER A 477 9.33 -112.41 -28.20
CA SER A 477 10.73 -112.24 -27.77
C SER A 477 11.70 -113.25 -28.39
N THR A 478 11.22 -114.18 -29.22
CA THR A 478 12.04 -115.12 -30.00
C THR A 478 11.94 -114.82 -31.50
N ILE A 479 13.01 -114.31 -32.10
CA ILE A 479 13.07 -113.88 -33.51
C ILE A 479 13.92 -114.85 -34.32
N ASN A 480 13.50 -115.22 -35.54
CA ASN A 480 14.32 -116.07 -36.40
C ASN A 480 15.42 -115.24 -37.09
N ALA A 481 16.64 -115.31 -36.56
CA ALA A 481 17.79 -114.55 -37.04
C ALA A 481 18.06 -114.71 -38.55
N THR A 482 17.68 -115.85 -39.14
CA THR A 482 17.95 -116.20 -40.54
C THR A 482 16.84 -115.78 -41.51
N LYS A 483 15.77 -115.13 -41.03
CA LYS A 483 14.57 -114.87 -41.84
C LYS A 483 13.83 -113.58 -41.49
N ASP A 484 13.74 -113.24 -40.21
CA ASP A 484 12.91 -112.16 -39.72
C ASP A 484 13.82 -111.01 -39.22
N THR A 485 13.52 -109.75 -39.59
CA THR A 485 14.19 -108.56 -39.08
C THR A 485 13.62 -108.19 -37.72
N LEU A 486 14.48 -107.87 -36.74
CA LEU A 486 14.07 -107.10 -35.57
C LEU A 486 14.03 -105.63 -35.97
N SER A 487 12.87 -104.98 -35.86
CA SER A 487 12.72 -103.53 -36.00
C SER A 487 12.22 -102.99 -34.67
N LEU A 488 12.89 -101.97 -34.14
CA LEU A 488 12.53 -101.28 -32.90
C LEU A 488 12.56 -99.77 -33.13
N SER A 489 11.63 -99.07 -32.49
CA SER A 489 11.59 -97.61 -32.39
C SER A 489 11.30 -97.17 -30.95
N MET A 490 11.73 -95.95 -30.67
CA MET A 490 11.11 -95.07 -29.68
C MET A 490 10.45 -93.92 -30.47
N THR A 491 9.21 -93.60 -30.12
CA THR A 491 8.52 -92.40 -30.62
C THR A 491 8.44 -91.44 -29.45
N ILE A 492 8.87 -90.20 -29.66
CA ILE A 492 8.85 -89.13 -28.66
C ILE A 492 7.64 -88.26 -29.01
N ASP A 493 6.83 -87.91 -28.03
CA ASP A 493 5.62 -87.10 -28.18
C ASP A 493 5.92 -85.65 -27.73
N LEU A 494 6.90 -85.04 -28.42
CA LEU A 494 7.36 -83.66 -28.29
C LEU A 494 7.51 -83.06 -29.70
N THR A 495 7.49 -81.73 -29.80
CA THR A 495 7.74 -80.96 -31.02
C THR A 495 9.24 -80.90 -31.36
N ASP A 496 9.55 -80.51 -32.61
CA ASP A 496 10.93 -80.28 -33.05
C ASP A 496 11.63 -79.14 -32.27
N GLU A 497 10.87 -78.24 -31.61
CA GLU A 497 11.37 -77.07 -30.87
C GLU A 497 11.70 -77.41 -29.41
N GLU A 498 10.79 -78.08 -28.69
CA GLU A 498 11.05 -78.64 -27.35
C GLU A 498 12.27 -79.59 -27.40
N ILE A 499 12.37 -80.43 -28.44
CA ILE A 499 13.52 -81.34 -28.63
C ILE A 499 14.86 -80.60 -28.82
N GLU A 500 14.85 -79.39 -29.42
CA GLU A 500 16.07 -78.56 -29.54
C GLU A 500 16.39 -77.83 -28.24
N ASN A 501 15.38 -77.35 -27.50
CA ASN A 501 15.54 -76.68 -26.20
C ASN A 501 16.07 -77.63 -25.10
N ILE A 502 15.47 -78.82 -24.98
CA ILE A 502 15.86 -79.89 -24.03
C ILE A 502 17.22 -80.52 -24.39
N GLY A 503 17.69 -80.36 -25.63
CA GLY A 503 18.97 -80.91 -26.11
C GLY A 503 19.00 -82.44 -26.23
N LEU A 504 17.84 -83.07 -26.45
CA LEU A 504 17.61 -84.51 -26.28
C LEU A 504 18.46 -85.42 -27.20
N GLU A 505 19.39 -86.18 -26.62
CA GLU A 505 20.18 -87.20 -27.34
C GLU A 505 19.59 -88.62 -27.21
N LEU A 506 19.58 -89.37 -28.32
CA LEU A 506 19.08 -90.76 -28.37
C LEU A 506 20.20 -91.78 -28.61
N TYR A 507 20.10 -92.93 -27.94
CA TYR A 507 21.12 -93.98 -27.97
C TYR A 507 20.51 -95.40 -27.94
N TRP A 508 21.10 -96.32 -28.72
CA TRP A 508 20.74 -97.74 -28.72
C TRP A 508 21.94 -98.63 -28.40
N TYR A 509 21.82 -99.54 -27.43
CA TYR A 509 22.90 -100.46 -27.02
C TYR A 509 22.48 -101.93 -27.10
N ARG A 510 23.45 -102.82 -27.38
CA ARG A 510 23.32 -104.29 -27.22
C ARG A 510 24.29 -104.81 -26.19
N ASN A 511 23.79 -105.22 -25.02
CA ASN A 511 24.52 -105.50 -23.78
C ASN A 511 25.39 -104.33 -23.27
N SER A 512 26.35 -103.86 -24.08
CA SER A 512 27.16 -102.65 -23.84
C SER A 512 27.70 -102.00 -25.15
N THR A 513 27.36 -102.52 -26.32
CA THR A 513 27.85 -102.02 -27.62
C THR A 513 26.85 -101.06 -28.24
N LEU A 514 27.26 -99.84 -28.58
CA LEU A 514 26.42 -98.85 -29.29
C LEU A 514 26.04 -99.36 -30.70
N LEU A 515 24.78 -99.14 -31.09
CA LEU A 515 24.17 -99.59 -32.33
C LEU A 515 23.76 -98.42 -33.24
N SER A 516 23.07 -97.43 -32.67
CA SER A 516 22.40 -96.32 -33.38
C SER A 516 22.26 -95.12 -32.44
N ARG A 517 22.07 -93.94 -33.04
CA ARG A 517 21.66 -92.68 -32.39
C ARG A 517 20.35 -92.10 -32.95
N ASN A 518 19.66 -92.87 -33.80
CA ASN A 518 18.38 -92.45 -34.40
C ASN A 518 17.21 -92.91 -33.50
N SER A 519 16.02 -92.36 -33.69
CA SER A 519 14.78 -92.80 -33.02
C SER A 519 14.36 -94.25 -33.34
N SER A 520 14.94 -94.87 -34.39
CA SER A 520 14.72 -96.28 -34.73
C SER A 520 16.00 -97.05 -35.04
N PHE A 521 15.90 -98.37 -34.94
CA PHE A 521 16.98 -99.32 -35.15
C PHE A 521 16.46 -100.66 -35.72
N GLU A 522 17.12 -101.18 -36.76
CA GLU A 522 16.77 -102.46 -37.40
C GLU A 522 17.96 -103.42 -37.46
N ASP A 523 17.69 -104.72 -37.31
CA ASP A 523 18.69 -105.77 -37.12
C ASP A 523 18.31 -107.09 -37.83
N GLY A 524 19.14 -107.51 -38.79
CA GLY A 524 18.94 -108.74 -39.57
C GLY A 524 17.94 -108.61 -40.74
N PRO A 525 17.63 -109.71 -41.45
CA PRO A 525 18.09 -111.08 -41.19
C PRO A 525 19.57 -111.29 -41.54
N TYR A 526 20.20 -112.22 -40.82
CA TYR A 526 21.61 -112.60 -40.94
C TYR A 526 21.80 -113.84 -41.81
N ASN A 527 22.81 -113.86 -42.67
CA ASN A 527 23.04 -114.94 -43.61
C ASN A 527 24.15 -115.90 -43.16
N CYS A 528 23.76 -116.89 -42.35
CA CYS A 528 24.67 -117.95 -41.86
C CYS A 528 25.23 -118.90 -42.95
N THR A 529 24.91 -118.71 -44.24
CA THR A 529 25.60 -119.41 -45.34
C THR A 529 26.89 -118.71 -45.80
N THR A 530 27.17 -117.52 -45.27
CA THR A 530 28.36 -116.71 -45.57
C THR A 530 29.10 -116.31 -44.29
N THR A 531 30.42 -116.14 -44.36
CA THR A 531 31.22 -115.63 -43.22
C THR A 531 30.94 -114.16 -42.96
N GLU A 532 30.06 -113.89 -42.02
CA GLU A 532 29.83 -112.57 -41.44
C GLU A 532 30.77 -112.29 -40.26
N PHE A 533 31.00 -111.01 -39.97
CA PHE A 533 31.80 -110.52 -38.84
C PHE A 533 30.91 -109.69 -37.89
N GLY A 534 31.29 -109.61 -36.61
CA GLY A 534 30.47 -108.95 -35.59
C GLY A 534 29.33 -109.85 -35.10
N PHE A 535 28.17 -109.25 -34.79
CA PHE A 535 27.08 -109.96 -34.10
C PHE A 535 26.42 -111.06 -34.93
N GLY A 536 26.21 -110.84 -36.24
CA GLY A 536 25.66 -111.87 -37.14
C GLY A 536 26.51 -113.14 -37.16
N GLY A 537 27.83 -113.00 -37.31
CA GLY A 537 28.77 -114.12 -37.22
C GLY A 537 28.79 -114.82 -35.84
N LEU A 538 28.50 -114.09 -34.76
CA LEU A 538 28.40 -114.65 -33.41
C LEU A 538 27.10 -115.45 -33.21
N LEU A 539 25.97 -115.00 -33.78
CA LEU A 539 24.74 -115.79 -33.85
C LEU A 539 24.94 -117.05 -34.71
N CYS A 540 25.48 -116.90 -35.92
CA CYS A 540 25.68 -118.01 -36.85
C CYS A 540 26.69 -119.08 -36.37
N ALA A 541 27.45 -118.81 -35.30
CA ALA A 541 28.33 -119.80 -34.66
C ALA A 541 27.60 -120.78 -33.72
N GLY A 542 26.34 -120.52 -33.35
CA GLY A 542 25.51 -121.39 -32.51
C GLY A 542 24.30 -121.94 -33.27
N ASN A 543 23.71 -123.04 -32.77
CA ASN A 543 22.58 -123.71 -33.42
C ASN A 543 21.41 -123.87 -32.44
N GLY A 544 20.20 -123.47 -32.85
CA GLY A 544 19.02 -123.36 -31.97
C GLY A 544 18.84 -121.95 -31.41
N THR A 545 18.27 -121.83 -30.20
CA THR A 545 18.02 -120.53 -29.56
C THR A 545 19.27 -120.00 -28.86
N ILE A 546 19.66 -118.77 -29.17
CA ILE A 546 20.82 -118.07 -28.63
C ILE A 546 20.36 -116.76 -27.96
N GLY A 547 20.91 -116.48 -26.78
CA GLY A 547 20.56 -115.32 -25.95
C GLY A 547 20.13 -115.72 -24.54
N PRO A 548 19.38 -114.87 -23.81
CA PRO A 548 18.92 -113.55 -24.25
C PRO A 548 20.07 -112.56 -24.45
N TYR A 549 19.86 -111.61 -25.36
CA TYR A 549 20.64 -110.38 -25.47
C TYR A 549 19.76 -109.22 -25.00
N THR A 550 20.34 -108.30 -24.24
CA THR A 550 19.63 -107.08 -23.83
C THR A 550 19.85 -106.04 -24.91
N ILE A 551 18.76 -105.53 -25.49
CA ILE A 551 18.79 -104.29 -26.28
C ILE A 551 18.21 -103.20 -25.41
N LYS A 552 18.96 -102.12 -25.21
CA LYS A 552 18.56 -100.97 -24.42
C LYS A 552 18.42 -99.76 -25.34
N ALA A 553 17.27 -99.10 -25.29
CA ALA A 553 17.10 -97.71 -25.73
C ALA A 553 17.37 -96.79 -24.53
N VAL A 554 18.06 -95.68 -24.78
CA VAL A 554 18.26 -94.58 -23.83
C VAL A 554 17.93 -93.29 -24.55
N ALA A 555 17.08 -92.47 -23.96
CA ALA A 555 16.93 -91.05 -24.26
C ALA A 555 17.52 -90.28 -23.07
N ILE A 556 18.30 -89.23 -23.33
CA ILE A 556 19.04 -88.47 -22.31
C ILE A 556 19.12 -87.00 -22.69
N ASP A 557 18.81 -86.14 -21.73
CA ASP A 557 18.87 -84.69 -21.78
C ASP A 557 19.95 -84.18 -20.77
N GLU A 558 20.03 -82.88 -20.52
CA GLU A 558 21.01 -82.35 -19.54
C GLU A 558 20.61 -82.65 -18.08
N TYR A 559 19.32 -82.85 -17.81
CA TYR A 559 18.74 -82.97 -16.46
C TYR A 559 18.44 -84.43 -16.06
N GLY A 560 18.12 -85.30 -17.02
CA GLY A 560 17.68 -86.68 -16.77
C GLY A 560 17.89 -87.68 -17.92
N SER A 561 17.41 -88.93 -17.73
CA SER A 561 17.42 -89.95 -18.79
C SER A 561 16.38 -91.06 -18.59
N ALA A 562 15.78 -91.52 -19.69
CA ALA A 562 14.83 -92.63 -19.72
C ALA A 562 15.44 -93.86 -20.42
N GLU A 563 15.49 -95.00 -19.72
CA GLU A 563 16.03 -96.26 -20.25
C GLU A 563 14.97 -97.36 -20.40
N TYR A 564 14.81 -97.93 -21.60
CA TYR A 564 13.95 -99.11 -21.82
C TYR A 564 14.75 -100.30 -22.36
N THR A 565 14.50 -101.51 -21.85
CA THR A 565 15.27 -102.72 -22.21
C THR A 565 14.40 -103.89 -22.67
N TRP A 566 14.60 -104.34 -23.91
CA TRP A 566 14.03 -105.58 -24.45
C TRP A 566 15.00 -106.75 -24.30
N ASN A 567 14.48 -107.92 -23.92
CA ASN A 567 15.23 -109.18 -23.86
C ASN A 567 14.97 -110.02 -25.11
N ILE A 568 15.89 -109.98 -26.08
CA ILE A 568 15.74 -110.67 -27.37
C ILE A 568 16.44 -112.03 -27.33
N THR A 569 15.73 -113.07 -27.73
CA THR A 569 16.32 -114.37 -28.07
C THR A 569 16.28 -114.58 -29.58
N TYR A 570 17.39 -115.04 -30.15
CA TYR A 570 17.53 -115.27 -31.58
C TYR A 570 17.53 -116.77 -31.84
N PHE A 571 16.55 -117.26 -32.60
CA PHE A 571 16.53 -118.62 -33.09
C PHE A 571 17.33 -118.71 -34.39
N VAL A 572 18.43 -119.47 -34.37
CA VAL A 572 19.32 -119.70 -35.52
C VAL A 572 19.09 -121.10 -36.05
N TRP A 573 18.45 -121.20 -37.22
CA TRP A 573 18.22 -122.48 -37.89
C TRP A 573 19.28 -122.76 -38.95
N HIS A 574 20.01 -123.85 -38.77
CA HIS A 574 20.87 -124.41 -39.80
C HIS A 574 20.05 -125.37 -40.68
N PRO A 575 20.06 -125.19 -42.02
CA PRO A 575 19.58 -126.23 -42.93
C PRO A 575 20.32 -127.55 -42.65
N PRO A 576 19.64 -128.70 -42.57
CA PRO A 576 20.30 -129.97 -42.27
C PRO A 576 21.30 -130.32 -43.38
N GLU A 577 22.56 -130.51 -42.98
CA GLU A 577 23.66 -130.81 -43.89
C GLU A 577 23.39 -132.13 -44.62
N VAL A 578 23.23 -132.05 -45.95
CA VAL A 578 22.83 -133.19 -46.77
C VAL A 578 24.04 -134.09 -47.01
N VAL A 579 24.11 -135.19 -46.26
CA VAL A 579 25.15 -136.22 -46.45
C VAL A 579 24.92 -136.91 -47.80
N GLU A 580 25.68 -136.50 -48.80
CA GLU A 580 25.64 -137.10 -50.14
C GLU A 580 26.12 -138.56 -50.14
N ALA A 581 25.47 -139.37 -50.98
CA ALA A 581 25.94 -140.70 -51.37
C ALA A 581 25.91 -140.77 -52.90
N GLU A 582 27.00 -141.23 -53.49
CA GLU A 582 27.40 -140.88 -54.87
C GLU A 582 26.59 -141.58 -55.98
N ASP A 583 26.13 -140.78 -56.95
CA ASP A 583 26.15 -141.06 -58.41
C ASP A 583 25.34 -142.27 -58.98
N PRO A 584 25.31 -142.54 -60.31
CA PRO A 584 25.79 -141.72 -61.45
C PRO A 584 24.82 -141.56 -62.65
N SER A 585 24.95 -140.41 -63.35
CA SER A 585 24.81 -140.27 -64.83
C SER A 585 23.40 -140.49 -65.46
N THR A 586 23.10 -140.20 -66.75
CA THR A 586 23.89 -139.71 -67.91
C THR A 586 23.16 -138.61 -68.72
N VAL A 587 23.92 -137.61 -69.19
CA VAL A 587 23.94 -137.05 -70.57
C VAL A 587 22.62 -136.95 -71.38
N SER A 588 22.20 -135.72 -71.72
CA SER A 588 22.24 -135.20 -73.11
C SER A 588 21.74 -133.74 -73.23
N GLN A 589 22.19 -133.05 -74.29
CA GLN A 589 21.80 -131.71 -74.78
C GLN A 589 22.35 -130.52 -73.93
N ILE A 590 23.25 -129.62 -74.39
CA ILE A 590 23.52 -128.94 -75.70
C ILE A 590 22.45 -127.87 -75.99
N VAL A 591 22.74 -126.58 -76.26
CA VAL A 591 23.91 -125.68 -76.04
C VAL A 591 23.43 -124.22 -76.30
N ASP A 592 24.33 -123.23 -76.36
CA ASP A 592 24.14 -121.82 -76.78
C ASP A 592 23.61 -120.82 -75.72
N ALA A 593 24.08 -119.57 -75.65
CA ALA A 593 25.31 -118.98 -76.21
C ALA A 593 25.67 -117.62 -75.53
N LEU A 594 26.91 -117.18 -75.77
CA LEU A 594 27.37 -115.83 -76.19
C LEU A 594 26.34 -114.67 -76.14
N SER A 595 26.68 -113.42 -75.79
CA SER A 595 27.98 -112.79 -75.46
C SER A 595 27.77 -111.32 -75.05
N GLU A 596 28.88 -110.58 -74.89
CA GLU A 596 29.00 -109.12 -74.84
C GLU A 596 28.55 -108.46 -73.50
N ASN A 597 29.39 -107.77 -72.73
CA ASN A 597 30.47 -106.81 -73.03
C ASN A 597 29.86 -105.50 -73.61
N MET A 598 29.62 -104.49 -72.77
CA MET A 598 30.54 -103.36 -72.52
C MET A 598 30.57 -102.36 -73.69
N MET A 599 30.79 -101.08 -73.36
CA MET A 599 30.99 -99.95 -74.29
C MET A 599 29.71 -99.47 -75.00
N ASN A 600 29.54 -98.19 -75.34
CA ASN A 600 30.16 -96.90 -74.97
C ASN A 600 29.16 -95.82 -75.54
N VAL A 601 29.40 -94.52 -75.80
CA VAL A 601 30.60 -93.67 -75.88
C VAL A 601 30.13 -92.20 -75.79
N ILE A 602 30.91 -91.30 -75.16
CA ILE A 602 31.05 -89.83 -75.41
C ILE A 602 29.71 -89.03 -75.58
N ILE A 603 29.40 -87.99 -74.80
CA ILE A 603 30.16 -86.74 -74.56
C ILE A 603 29.99 -86.33 -73.08
N GLY A 604 31.00 -85.71 -72.44
CA GLY A 604 30.75 -85.05 -71.14
C GLY A 604 31.98 -84.62 -70.32
N ILE A 605 33.13 -85.29 -70.49
CA ILE A 605 34.39 -84.78 -69.91
C ILE A 605 34.79 -83.53 -70.70
N LEU A 606 34.51 -82.32 -70.15
CA LEU A 606 35.21 -81.03 -70.34
C LEU A 606 34.40 -79.76 -69.92
N SER A 607 33.83 -79.72 -68.70
CA SER A 607 33.37 -78.42 -68.12
C SER A 607 33.46 -78.30 -66.59
N ALA A 608 34.22 -79.18 -65.94
CA ALA A 608 34.73 -78.87 -64.60
C ALA A 608 35.70 -77.65 -64.66
N LEU A 609 36.00 -77.06 -63.50
CA LEU A 609 37.18 -76.19 -63.28
C LEU A 609 37.21 -74.81 -64.01
N VAL A 610 36.07 -74.19 -64.34
CA VAL A 610 36.05 -72.80 -64.87
C VAL A 610 35.30 -71.80 -63.98
N LEU A 611 34.05 -72.05 -63.58
CA LEU A 611 33.26 -71.07 -62.83
C LEU A 611 33.39 -71.15 -61.29
N LEU A 612 34.18 -72.09 -60.76
CA LEU A 612 34.68 -72.04 -59.37
C LEU A 612 35.97 -71.19 -59.23
N LEU A 613 36.40 -70.50 -60.30
CA LEU A 613 37.70 -69.81 -60.39
C LEU A 613 37.60 -68.33 -60.84
N LEU A 614 36.46 -67.67 -60.64
CA LEU A 614 36.29 -66.25 -60.94
C LEU A 614 35.69 -65.37 -59.82
N ALA A 615 35.40 -65.94 -58.63
CA ALA A 615 34.86 -65.20 -57.49
C ALA A 615 35.74 -65.22 -56.21
N ILE A 616 36.72 -66.13 -56.09
CA ILE A 616 37.61 -66.22 -54.89
C ILE A 616 39.09 -66.27 -55.29
N ARG A 617 39.62 -65.09 -55.63
CA ARG A 617 41.03 -64.62 -55.68
C ARG A 617 41.00 -63.34 -56.52
N LEU A 618 41.36 -62.16 -56.04
CA LEU A 618 42.39 -61.71 -55.09
C LEU A 618 41.79 -60.57 -54.21
N ARG A 619 42.30 -60.14 -53.05
CA ARG A 619 43.38 -60.53 -52.09
C ARG A 619 43.07 -59.78 -50.77
N GLN A 620 43.36 -60.32 -49.58
CA GLN A 620 44.53 -59.93 -48.74
C GLN A 620 44.88 -58.43 -48.80
N ASN A 621 44.99 -57.67 -47.70
CA ASN A 621 45.85 -58.02 -46.56
C ASN A 621 45.66 -57.12 -45.30
N LYS A 622 45.85 -57.71 -44.11
CA LYS A 622 46.58 -57.19 -42.91
C LYS A 622 46.34 -55.78 -42.29
N SER A 623 45.92 -55.83 -41.02
CA SER A 623 46.75 -55.52 -39.81
C SER A 623 47.01 -54.06 -39.34
N GLN A 624 46.43 -53.75 -38.17
CA GLN A 624 46.97 -52.98 -37.00
C GLN A 624 47.70 -51.63 -37.19
N ASN A 625 47.25 -50.60 -36.45
CA ASN A 625 48.00 -50.05 -35.30
C ASN A 625 47.19 -49.05 -34.43
N ILE A 626 47.77 -48.69 -33.26
CA ILE A 626 47.26 -47.97 -32.06
C ILE A 626 48.29 -46.82 -31.74
N PRO A 627 48.09 -45.75 -30.89
CA PRO A 627 46.95 -45.22 -30.08
C PRO A 627 46.49 -43.81 -30.61
N SER A 628 46.19 -42.68 -29.91
CA SER A 628 46.30 -42.19 -28.49
C SER A 628 45.54 -40.88 -28.20
N SER A 629 45.21 -40.64 -26.92
CA SER A 629 44.73 -39.38 -26.27
C SER A 629 45.86 -38.31 -26.13
N PRO A 630 45.68 -37.07 -25.57
CA PRO A 630 44.57 -36.48 -24.76
C PRO A 630 44.15 -35.02 -25.22
N PRO A 631 43.34 -34.21 -24.47
CA PRO A 631 42.82 -32.88 -24.91
C PRO A 631 43.70 -31.68 -24.44
N PRO A 632 43.48 -30.40 -24.87
CA PRO A 632 42.56 -29.47 -24.13
C PRO A 632 42.01 -28.20 -24.89
N ALA A 633 41.23 -27.38 -24.17
CA ALA A 633 41.24 -25.87 -24.10
C ALA A 633 40.58 -24.91 -25.15
N GLN A 634 39.73 -24.01 -24.60
CA GLN A 634 39.64 -22.53 -24.74
C GLN A 634 39.01 -21.78 -25.97
N LEU A 635 37.82 -21.20 -25.69
CA LEU A 635 37.44 -19.75 -25.63
C LEU A 635 37.61 -18.74 -26.81
N PHE A 636 36.81 -17.64 -26.70
CA PHE A 636 36.75 -16.36 -27.46
C PHE A 636 36.09 -16.38 -28.87
N GLU A 637 35.26 -15.40 -29.32
CA GLU A 637 34.46 -14.31 -28.68
C GLU A 637 33.57 -13.57 -29.74
N GLN A 638 32.68 -12.65 -29.32
CA GLN A 638 32.06 -11.52 -30.08
C GLN A 638 30.94 -11.85 -31.13
N ASN A 639 29.90 -11.01 -31.35
CA ASN A 639 29.49 -9.73 -30.74
C ASN A 639 27.97 -9.42 -30.92
N VAL A 640 27.44 -8.51 -30.10
CA VAL A 640 26.09 -7.85 -30.12
C VAL A 640 26.19 -6.61 -31.06
N PRO A 641 25.17 -6.03 -31.78
CA PRO A 641 23.86 -5.51 -31.29
C PRO A 641 22.68 -5.53 -32.34
N GLN A 642 21.50 -4.87 -32.26
CA GLN A 642 20.94 -3.71 -31.51
C GLN A 642 19.44 -3.86 -31.09
N TYR A 643 18.99 -2.94 -30.22
CA TYR A 643 17.61 -2.64 -29.79
C TYR A 643 16.81 -1.78 -30.79
N ARG A 644 15.46 -1.74 -30.68
CA ARG A 644 14.64 -0.55 -30.23
C ARG A 644 13.11 -0.74 -30.44
N TYR A 645 12.33 -0.07 -29.56
CA TYR A 645 10.87 0.26 -29.59
C TYR A 645 9.96 -0.77 -28.87
N GLU A 646 8.93 -0.38 -28.10
CA GLU A 646 8.41 0.97 -27.76
C GLU A 646 7.87 1.03 -26.31
N GLN A 647 7.41 2.20 -25.83
CA GLN A 647 6.88 2.40 -24.46
C GLN A 647 5.37 2.10 -24.35
N SER A 648 4.94 1.67 -23.16
CA SER A 648 3.52 1.65 -22.73
C SER A 648 3.38 2.38 -21.38
N GLN A 649 2.34 3.19 -21.23
CA GLN A 649 2.14 4.05 -20.05
C GLN A 649 1.56 3.31 -18.83
N GLU A 650 1.84 3.86 -17.65
CA GLU A 650 1.09 3.62 -16.42
C GLU A 650 -0.39 4.00 -16.59
N LYS A 651 -1.31 3.30 -15.90
CA LYS A 651 -2.76 3.49 -16.10
C LYS A 651 -3.64 3.11 -14.89
N TYR A 652 -3.45 3.79 -13.76
CA TYR A 652 -4.46 3.85 -12.69
C TYR A 652 -4.60 5.29 -12.16
N SER A 653 -5.44 6.07 -12.83
CA SER A 653 -5.81 7.44 -12.46
C SER A 653 -7.27 7.70 -12.85
N ASP A 654 -8.21 7.03 -12.16
CA ASP A 654 -9.66 7.18 -12.34
C ASP A 654 -10.41 6.54 -11.15
N VAL A 655 -10.10 6.96 -9.91
CA VAL A 655 -10.93 6.64 -8.74
C VAL A 655 -12.11 7.61 -8.71
N ARG A 656 -13.34 7.09 -8.62
CA ARG A 656 -14.55 7.91 -8.51
C ARG A 656 -14.85 8.23 -7.05
N SER A 657 -15.35 9.44 -6.82
CA SER A 657 -15.86 9.89 -5.52
C SER A 657 -16.96 8.96 -4.97
N ALA A 658 -17.10 8.94 -3.65
CA ALA A 658 -18.09 8.15 -2.92
C ALA A 658 -19.55 8.43 -3.36
N PRO A 659 -20.47 7.46 -3.20
CA PRO A 659 -21.88 7.65 -3.50
C PRO A 659 -22.57 8.60 -2.51
N ASP A 660 -23.49 9.41 -3.04
CA ASP A 660 -24.37 10.30 -2.28
C ASP A 660 -25.41 9.49 -1.48
N LEU A 661 -25.51 9.76 -0.17
CA LEU A 661 -26.40 9.07 0.78
C LEU A 661 -27.73 9.82 1.03
N SER A 662 -28.09 10.81 0.21
CA SER A 662 -29.33 11.62 0.33
C SER A 662 -30.67 10.89 0.09
N MET A 663 -30.71 9.56 0.24
CA MET A 663 -31.95 8.77 0.27
C MET A 663 -32.05 7.87 1.53
N PHE A 664 -32.00 8.51 2.69
CA PHE A 664 -32.56 7.96 3.93
C PHE A 664 -34.09 7.85 3.81
N ASP A 665 -34.60 6.64 3.59
CA ASP A 665 -36.03 6.33 3.56
C ASP A 665 -36.42 5.60 4.86
N LYS A 666 -37.00 6.31 5.85
CA LYS A 666 -37.54 5.72 7.09
C LYS A 666 -38.77 6.50 7.62
N LYS A 667 -39.89 5.77 7.73
CA LYS A 667 -41.21 6.10 8.34
C LYS A 667 -42.19 6.93 7.50
#